data_AF-A0A077Y8F8-F1
#
_entry.id   AF-A0A077Y8F8-F1
#
_cell.length_a   1.000
_cell.length_b   1.000
_cell.length_c   1.000
_cell.angle_alpha   90.00
_cell.angle_beta   90.00
_cell.angle_gamma   90.00
#
_symmetry.space_group_name_H-M   'P 1'
#
loop_
_entity.id
_entity.type
_entity.pdbx_description
1 polymer ?
#
loop_
_entity_poly.entity_id
_entity_poly.type
_entity_poly.pdbx_seq_one_letter_code
_entity_poly.pdbx_strand_id
1 'polypeptide(L)'
;MKRMHFLKKIKYEIIPNIKNNNKSHYFYSTVKRRFGELYQPKTRYEKKKHLEIINEVYFDMTDAMNEKNKLEIEEYKNIDKNISEIILNHTISKKNEVIRNIMKYCIEISCREKKGNHEKSTHTNHNNSNRLNDAIKYPSGINKKHELEEDILNVIKTSIMEYSSQFNSCDIGILLKCFIKIKVDDINLINTLFHYFFKRNMKFSQYGSLYVLNAFAKFNLLPKHENYFKLLTSHILQKLDKFDFKNIPLICNYSSSLYSYDKEYITNFIEQICNFLISNKYIIICEDNNKIFLHTDQIESNNITPNLNNSNSSINQLDQIWSVDSIHYVTNALARVNYLKKNLFVFFKILIEKKVAFFSIDQLVSLTNAFSKFKNAEESNFLSLYLLIADQIINKSYLLKPRHLSVLANSFNNACILHQKLFQIISENSLAQISLFEPKQIIMIIHSYVNIGLGNNILLKSIWNYAILFINEYTIQELSMLLQAYTKSSQYIEHFLNQLSQQISHFFKKTYPFLFDTYDNILYDHQKYINLSIEFKNNQKNISANITDKYIPLSFYLIYNYPNYISFIDTLKNNKTKKNLSDINTLVDEYKRDSSPKTDNLVTDLKQNTEIKNISTFQNSQCTFNSFQTYSETIDNVQINNTNIKDKHINKNNDKTTYSNEIDTIHYFVDIEKAEKYLIKHMSKYINSTLVCSIIYSLIKGNCLLEYQLLISLSKLAIIYLKIFKFSELANVCSALSLAYVRSSEENNKQVELISQFTKKKNGSILEDSHKEDLHTDTTQIYNDQIYNSSKEFLNISKSFFDHVETYLLKKKNTFTDVYSIYKFITSFGELRMNQYSTVSLHLFKLYIMEIKNLSYLPLQKITDSFMQMNVYNEDIYAFIKKIQKMKKKNETKTSP
;
A
#
# COMPACT_ATOMS: atom_id res chain seq x y z
N MET A 1 -10.74 -45.58 11.67
CA MET A 1 -11.31 -45.78 13.03
C MET A 1 -12.17 -44.62 13.54
N LYS A 2 -11.68 -43.36 13.62
CA LYS A 2 -12.45 -42.21 14.17
C LYS A 2 -13.82 -41.95 13.49
N ARG A 3 -13.92 -42.10 12.16
CA ARG A 3 -15.17 -41.88 11.39
C ARG A 3 -16.27 -42.91 11.69
N MET A 4 -15.94 -44.20 11.81
CA MET A 4 -16.92 -45.23 12.17
C MET A 4 -17.44 -45.06 13.61
N HIS A 5 -16.57 -44.61 14.51
CA HIS A 5 -16.95 -44.34 15.90
C HIS A 5 -17.92 -43.14 15.99
N PHE A 6 -17.64 -42.06 15.26
CA PHE A 6 -18.53 -40.90 15.17
C PHE A 6 -19.89 -41.22 14.51
N LEU A 7 -19.91 -42.02 13.44
CA LEU A 7 -21.14 -42.47 12.79
C LEU A 7 -21.99 -43.39 13.70
N LYS A 8 -21.36 -44.26 14.49
CA LYS A 8 -22.04 -45.06 15.51
C LYS A 8 -22.64 -44.15 16.60
N LYS A 9 -21.89 -43.15 17.06
CA LYS A 9 -22.36 -42.15 18.04
C LYS A 9 -23.60 -41.39 17.54
N ILE A 10 -23.58 -40.93 16.28
CA ILE A 10 -24.74 -40.27 15.66
C ILE A 10 -25.96 -41.19 15.63
N LYS A 11 -25.77 -42.43 15.17
CA LYS A 11 -26.87 -43.38 14.94
C LYS A 11 -27.52 -43.88 16.22
N TYR A 12 -26.72 -44.16 17.25
CA TYR A 12 -27.18 -44.84 18.47
C TYR A 12 -27.36 -43.92 19.69
N GLU A 13 -26.77 -42.73 19.72
CA GLU A 13 -26.90 -41.80 20.86
C GLU A 13 -27.64 -40.50 20.46
N ILE A 14 -27.22 -39.85 19.38
CA ILE A 14 -27.69 -38.50 19.03
C ILE A 14 -29.10 -38.52 18.42
N ILE A 15 -29.35 -39.37 17.41
CA ILE A 15 -30.66 -39.45 16.73
C ILE A 15 -31.79 -39.84 17.72
N PRO A 16 -31.63 -40.82 18.62
CA PRO A 16 -32.62 -41.11 19.65
C PRO A 16 -32.86 -39.94 20.62
N ASN A 17 -31.80 -39.25 21.07
CA ASN A 17 -31.92 -38.09 21.96
C ASN A 17 -32.68 -36.91 21.32
N ILE A 18 -32.51 -36.69 20.02
CA ILE A 18 -33.27 -35.65 19.29
C ILE A 18 -34.76 -35.99 19.19
N LYS A 19 -35.08 -37.28 18.95
CA LYS A 19 -36.48 -37.75 18.88
C LYS A 19 -37.19 -37.65 20.23
N ASN A 20 -36.49 -37.92 21.33
CA ASN A 20 -37.07 -37.85 22.68
C ASN A 20 -37.29 -36.41 23.19
N ASN A 21 -36.58 -35.41 22.65
CA ASN A 21 -36.64 -34.01 23.11
C ASN A 21 -37.62 -33.10 22.32
N ASN A 22 -38.57 -33.65 21.55
CA ASN A 22 -39.53 -32.88 20.74
C ASN A 22 -38.91 -31.82 19.77
N LYS A 23 -37.63 -32.00 19.40
CA LYS A 23 -36.93 -31.15 18.41
C LYS A 23 -37.05 -31.67 16.97
N SER A 24 -38.04 -32.53 16.69
CA SER A 24 -38.37 -33.03 15.35
C SER A 24 -38.69 -31.92 14.34
N HIS A 25 -39.04 -30.72 14.82
CA HIS A 25 -39.24 -29.54 13.97
C HIS A 25 -37.99 -29.08 13.21
N TYR A 26 -36.77 -29.49 13.58
CA TYR A 26 -35.56 -29.22 12.77
C TYR A 26 -35.42 -30.10 11.54
N PHE A 27 -36.12 -31.24 11.51
CA PHE A 27 -36.10 -32.18 10.40
C PHE A 27 -37.42 -32.11 9.62
N TYR A 28 -37.35 -32.43 8.34
CA TYR A 28 -38.49 -32.60 7.48
C TYR A 28 -39.11 -33.97 7.77
N SER A 29 -40.37 -34.01 8.19
CA SER A 29 -41.10 -35.27 8.40
C SER A 29 -42.17 -35.45 7.32
N THR A 30 -42.06 -36.53 6.55
CA THR A 30 -43.20 -37.04 5.80
C THR A 30 -44.03 -37.91 6.73
N VAL A 31 -45.17 -37.42 7.18
CA VAL A 31 -46.24 -38.36 7.55
C VAL A 31 -46.70 -38.98 6.23
N LYS A 32 -46.32 -40.24 5.97
CA LYS A 32 -46.90 -41.03 4.88
C LYS A 32 -48.38 -41.19 5.19
N ARG A 33 -49.21 -40.34 4.63
CA ARG A 33 -50.67 -40.48 4.69
C ARG A 33 -51.12 -41.50 3.67
N ARG A 34 -52.16 -42.28 4.01
CA ARG A 34 -52.74 -43.23 3.07
C ARG A 34 -53.49 -42.46 1.99
N PHE A 35 -53.56 -43.03 0.79
CA PHE A 35 -54.35 -42.46 -0.31
C PHE A 35 -55.79 -42.23 0.16
N GLY A 36 -56.31 -40.99 0.02
CA GLY A 36 -57.65 -40.58 0.48
C GLY A 36 -57.69 -39.71 1.75
N GLU A 37 -56.59 -39.55 2.49
CA GLU A 37 -56.56 -38.67 3.67
C GLU A 37 -56.36 -37.19 3.31
N LEU A 38 -57.42 -36.39 3.43
CA LEU A 38 -57.38 -34.94 3.22
C LEU A 38 -56.51 -34.22 4.27
N TYR A 39 -55.81 -33.17 3.85
CA TYR A 39 -55.14 -32.27 4.78
C TYR A 39 -56.18 -31.59 5.68
N GLN A 40 -55.97 -31.70 6.99
CA GLN A 40 -56.70 -30.86 7.94
C GLN A 40 -56.34 -29.39 7.62
N PRO A 41 -57.32 -28.46 7.55
CA PRO A 41 -57.03 -27.06 7.32
C PRO A 41 -56.05 -26.56 8.39
N LYS A 42 -54.94 -25.94 7.97
CA LYS A 42 -53.99 -25.32 8.91
C LYS A 42 -54.74 -24.35 9.82
N THR A 43 -54.51 -24.45 11.12
CA THR A 43 -55.07 -23.50 12.10
C THR A 43 -54.57 -22.08 11.81
N ARG A 44 -55.27 -21.05 12.31
CA ARG A 44 -54.86 -19.64 12.12
C ARG A 44 -53.42 -19.38 12.63
N TYR A 45 -53.06 -20.04 13.73
CA TYR A 45 -51.71 -20.01 14.29
C TYR A 45 -50.68 -20.68 13.37
N GLU A 46 -50.98 -21.87 12.84
CA GLU A 46 -50.10 -22.57 11.90
C GLU A 46 -49.96 -21.82 10.57
N LYS A 47 -51.01 -21.17 10.08
CA LYS A 47 -50.95 -20.31 8.89
C LYS A 47 -50.02 -19.12 9.13
N LYS A 48 -50.15 -18.43 10.28
CA LYS A 48 -49.28 -17.31 10.66
C LYS A 48 -47.81 -17.74 10.80
N LYS A 49 -47.57 -18.83 11.53
CA LYS A 49 -46.23 -19.43 11.69
C LYS A 49 -45.65 -19.88 10.34
N HIS A 50 -46.48 -20.43 9.45
CA HIS A 50 -46.05 -20.86 8.12
C HIS A 50 -45.71 -19.67 7.20
N LEU A 51 -46.47 -18.58 7.27
CA LEU A 51 -46.15 -17.31 6.59
C LEU A 51 -44.83 -16.71 7.11
N GLU A 52 -44.61 -16.73 8.43
CA GLU A 52 -43.34 -16.30 9.04
C GLU A 52 -42.14 -17.17 8.57
N ILE A 53 -42.34 -18.48 8.43
CA ILE A 53 -41.34 -19.45 7.92
C ILE A 53 -41.02 -19.26 6.43
N ILE A 54 -42.01 -18.90 5.60
CA ILE A 54 -41.84 -18.65 4.16
C ILE A 54 -41.06 -17.35 3.91
N ASN A 55 -41.20 -16.36 4.77
CA ASN A 55 -40.73 -14.99 4.52
C ASN A 55 -39.21 -14.77 4.61
N GLU A 56 -38.38 -15.72 5.07
CA GLU A 56 -36.95 -15.44 5.35
C GLU A 56 -35.92 -16.21 4.52
N VAL A 57 -36.15 -17.49 4.20
CA VAL A 57 -35.16 -18.34 3.49
C VAL A 57 -35.67 -18.82 2.13
N TYR A 58 -36.99 -18.85 1.93
CA TYR A 58 -37.55 -19.19 0.63
C TYR A 58 -37.42 -18.02 -0.34
N PHE A 59 -37.65 -16.77 0.06
CA PHE A 59 -37.70 -15.66 -0.88
C PHE A 59 -36.36 -15.40 -1.59
N ASP A 60 -35.24 -15.37 -0.86
CA ASP A 60 -33.92 -15.06 -1.45
C ASP A 60 -33.29 -16.20 -2.26
N MET A 61 -33.82 -17.42 -2.12
CA MET A 61 -33.40 -18.61 -2.88
C MET A 61 -34.52 -19.19 -3.77
N THR A 62 -35.63 -18.47 -3.96
CA THR A 62 -36.78 -18.95 -4.74
C THR A 62 -36.37 -19.31 -6.17
N ASP A 63 -35.62 -18.42 -6.83
CA ASP A 63 -35.15 -18.65 -8.19
C ASP A 63 -34.16 -19.82 -8.29
N ALA A 64 -33.28 -19.98 -7.29
CA ALA A 64 -32.37 -21.11 -7.22
C ALA A 64 -33.13 -22.43 -7.04
N MET A 65 -34.19 -22.42 -6.22
CA MET A 65 -35.05 -23.60 -6.05
C MET A 65 -35.83 -23.92 -7.33
N ASN A 66 -36.28 -22.90 -8.06
CA ASN A 66 -36.92 -23.06 -9.36
C ASN A 66 -35.95 -23.65 -10.39
N GLU A 67 -34.71 -23.16 -10.45
CA GLU A 67 -33.67 -23.73 -11.31
C GLU A 67 -33.35 -25.18 -10.93
N LYS A 68 -33.19 -25.47 -9.63
CA LYS A 68 -33.01 -26.83 -9.13
C LYS A 68 -34.12 -27.77 -9.62
N ASN A 69 -35.38 -27.37 -9.45
CA ASN A 69 -36.52 -28.21 -9.85
C ASN A 69 -36.53 -28.43 -11.37
N LYS A 70 -36.18 -27.41 -12.17
CA LYS A 70 -36.03 -27.55 -13.63
C LYS A 70 -34.94 -28.57 -13.98
N LEU A 71 -33.78 -28.51 -13.32
CA LEU A 71 -32.69 -29.45 -13.54
C LEU A 71 -33.05 -30.88 -13.15
N GLU A 72 -33.84 -31.07 -12.09
CA GLU A 72 -34.35 -32.40 -11.71
C GLU A 72 -35.38 -32.92 -12.72
N ILE A 73 -36.28 -32.09 -13.24
CA ILE A 73 -37.22 -32.50 -14.31
C ILE A 73 -36.43 -32.93 -15.56
N GLU A 74 -35.33 -32.25 -15.87
CA GLU A 74 -34.43 -32.62 -16.96
C GLU A 74 -33.75 -33.99 -16.78
N GLU A 75 -33.68 -34.54 -15.57
CA GLU A 75 -33.22 -35.91 -15.34
C GLU A 75 -34.25 -36.95 -15.85
N TYR A 76 -35.52 -36.55 -15.98
CA TYR A 76 -36.63 -37.39 -16.45
C TYR A 76 -37.05 -37.13 -17.90
N LYS A 77 -36.14 -36.65 -18.76
CA LYS A 77 -36.42 -36.25 -20.16
C LYS A 77 -37.17 -37.28 -21.03
N ASN A 78 -37.16 -38.55 -20.65
CA ASN A 78 -37.84 -39.63 -21.36
C ASN A 78 -39.31 -39.84 -20.91
N ILE A 79 -39.81 -39.01 -20.00
CA ILE A 79 -41.15 -39.07 -19.41
C ILE A 79 -41.90 -37.77 -19.74
N ASP A 80 -43.21 -37.84 -19.93
CA ASP A 80 -44.04 -36.65 -20.15
C ASP A 80 -43.85 -35.62 -19.03
N LYS A 81 -43.78 -34.34 -19.40
CA LYS A 81 -43.51 -33.23 -18.47
C LYS A 81 -44.48 -33.20 -17.28
N ASN A 82 -45.76 -33.47 -17.51
CA ASN A 82 -46.77 -33.46 -16.44
C ASN A 82 -46.55 -34.61 -15.46
N ILE A 83 -46.13 -35.78 -15.97
CA ILE A 83 -45.81 -36.95 -15.14
C ILE A 83 -44.53 -36.70 -14.34
N SER A 84 -43.51 -36.08 -14.94
CA SER A 84 -42.27 -35.68 -14.24
C SER A 84 -42.55 -34.67 -13.12
N GLU A 85 -43.45 -33.71 -13.34
CA GLU A 85 -43.88 -32.76 -12.31
C GLU A 85 -44.64 -33.45 -11.17
N ILE A 86 -45.52 -34.42 -11.48
CA ILE A 86 -46.21 -35.24 -10.48
C ILE A 86 -45.20 -36.06 -9.67
N ILE A 87 -44.23 -36.69 -10.32
CA ILE A 87 -43.16 -37.45 -9.64
C ILE A 87 -42.36 -36.53 -8.71
N LEU A 88 -41.96 -35.35 -9.16
CA LEU A 88 -41.20 -34.39 -8.36
C LEU A 88 -41.99 -33.88 -7.15
N ASN A 89 -43.30 -33.68 -7.30
CA ASN A 89 -44.18 -33.19 -6.23
C ASN A 89 -44.54 -34.28 -5.20
N HIS A 90 -44.62 -35.55 -5.61
CA HIS A 90 -45.12 -36.64 -4.77
C HIS A 90 -44.04 -37.62 -4.29
N THR A 91 -42.87 -37.68 -4.93
CA THR A 91 -41.74 -38.52 -4.48
C THR A 91 -40.65 -37.66 -3.83
N ILE A 92 -40.40 -37.89 -2.54
CA ILE A 92 -39.35 -37.19 -1.81
C ILE A 92 -38.10 -38.04 -1.86
N SER A 93 -37.18 -37.68 -2.77
CA SER A 93 -35.85 -38.27 -2.82
C SER A 93 -35.08 -37.95 -1.54
N LYS A 94 -34.19 -38.86 -1.11
CA LYS A 94 -33.36 -38.64 0.09
C LYS A 94 -32.46 -37.40 -0.06
N LYS A 95 -31.98 -37.11 -1.28
CA LYS A 95 -31.23 -35.86 -1.56
C LYS A 95 -32.07 -34.61 -1.28
N ASN A 96 -33.35 -34.62 -1.66
CA ASN A 96 -34.27 -33.50 -1.41
C ASN A 96 -34.64 -33.35 0.06
N GLU A 97 -34.73 -34.46 0.79
CA GLU A 97 -34.89 -34.42 2.24
C GLU A 97 -33.71 -33.72 2.93
N VAL A 98 -32.47 -34.02 2.51
CA VAL A 98 -31.26 -33.37 3.05
C VAL A 98 -31.27 -31.86 2.80
N ILE A 99 -31.60 -31.41 1.58
CA ILE A 99 -31.69 -29.98 1.24
C ILE A 99 -32.77 -29.30 2.08
N ARG A 100 -33.95 -29.92 2.23
CA ARG A 100 -35.03 -29.39 3.07
C ARG A 100 -34.63 -29.32 4.55
N ASN A 101 -33.89 -30.30 5.05
CA ASN A 101 -33.41 -30.33 6.44
C ASN A 101 -32.45 -29.17 6.73
N ILE A 102 -31.45 -28.93 5.88
CA ILE A 102 -30.53 -27.80 6.08
C ILE A 102 -31.23 -26.45 5.92
N MET A 103 -32.15 -26.30 4.96
CA MET A 103 -32.93 -25.07 4.80
C MET A 103 -33.80 -24.80 6.04
N LYS A 104 -34.46 -25.82 6.57
CA LYS A 104 -35.28 -25.72 7.79
C LYS A 104 -34.41 -25.36 9.00
N TYR A 105 -33.23 -25.95 9.10
CA TYR A 105 -32.24 -25.59 10.11
C TYR A 105 -31.81 -24.11 10.01
N CYS A 106 -31.58 -23.60 8.80
CA CYS A 106 -31.28 -22.18 8.59
C CYS A 106 -32.41 -21.26 9.07
N ILE A 107 -33.66 -21.59 8.75
CA ILE A 107 -34.85 -20.82 9.17
C ILE A 107 -34.93 -20.74 10.70
N GLU A 108 -34.80 -21.88 11.38
CA GLU A 108 -34.92 -21.94 12.83
C GLU A 108 -33.80 -21.18 13.55
N ILE A 109 -32.59 -21.09 12.97
CA ILE A 109 -31.52 -20.23 13.48
C ILE A 109 -31.88 -18.74 13.28
N SER A 110 -32.28 -18.34 12.06
CA SER A 110 -32.60 -16.94 11.76
C SER A 110 -33.77 -16.39 12.59
N CYS A 111 -34.82 -17.19 12.81
CA CYS A 111 -35.95 -16.79 13.65
C CYS A 111 -35.56 -16.54 15.13
N ARG A 112 -34.49 -17.17 15.62
CA ARG A 112 -34.01 -16.98 17.00
C ARG A 112 -33.17 -15.73 17.17
N GLU A 113 -32.30 -15.42 16.21
CA GLU A 113 -31.49 -14.18 16.23
C GLU A 113 -32.40 -12.94 16.35
N LYS A 114 -33.59 -12.97 15.75
CA LYS A 114 -34.58 -11.89 15.86
C LYS A 114 -35.26 -11.81 17.23
N LYS A 115 -35.58 -12.94 17.86
CA LYS A 115 -36.20 -12.96 19.21
C LYS A 115 -35.25 -12.46 20.30
N GLY A 116 -33.96 -12.78 20.20
CA GLY A 116 -32.94 -12.28 21.14
C GLY A 116 -32.67 -10.77 21.06
N ASN A 117 -33.04 -10.10 19.95
CA ASN A 117 -32.88 -8.66 19.79
C ASN A 117 -34.07 -7.85 20.36
N HIS A 118 -35.27 -8.43 20.48
CA HIS A 118 -36.42 -7.74 21.07
C HIS A 118 -36.38 -7.71 22.60
N GLU A 119 -35.91 -8.76 23.26
CA GLU A 119 -35.82 -8.83 24.74
C GLU A 119 -34.77 -7.88 25.35
N LYS A 120 -33.82 -7.36 24.57
CA LYS A 120 -32.86 -6.35 25.04
C LYS A 120 -33.41 -4.91 25.07
N SER A 121 -34.63 -4.68 24.55
CA SER A 121 -35.19 -3.33 24.39
C SER A 121 -36.32 -2.97 25.36
N THR A 122 -36.77 -3.92 26.20
CA THR A 122 -37.84 -3.67 27.16
C THR A 122 -37.51 -4.33 28.50
N HIS A 123 -36.79 -3.62 29.36
CA HIS A 123 -36.99 -3.56 30.82
C HIS A 123 -35.94 -2.63 31.45
N THR A 124 -36.16 -1.33 31.30
CA THR A 124 -35.76 -0.35 32.31
C THR A 124 -36.81 -0.40 33.43
N ASN A 125 -36.42 -0.84 34.64
CA ASN A 125 -36.93 -0.26 35.88
C ASN A 125 -36.01 -0.57 37.08
N HIS A 126 -35.79 0.50 37.85
CA HIS A 126 -34.98 0.62 39.06
C HIS A 126 -35.43 -0.32 40.20
N ASN A 127 -34.48 -0.92 40.94
CA ASN A 127 -34.21 -0.59 42.35
C ASN A 127 -33.09 -1.43 43.00
N ASN A 128 -32.10 -0.70 43.53
CA ASN A 128 -31.23 -0.86 44.71
C ASN A 128 -30.70 -2.23 45.23
N SER A 129 -29.35 -2.27 45.21
CA SER A 129 -28.39 -2.57 46.30
C SER A 129 -28.28 -3.96 46.94
N ASN A 130 -27.00 -4.38 47.02
CA ASN A 130 -26.38 -5.31 47.96
C ASN A 130 -26.62 -6.82 47.76
N ARG A 131 -25.65 -7.50 47.15
CA ARG A 131 -24.65 -8.33 47.86
C ARG A 131 -23.75 -9.07 46.87
N LEU A 132 -22.45 -8.82 47.00
CA LEU A 132 -21.40 -9.76 46.59
C LEU A 132 -21.55 -11.07 47.38
N ASN A 133 -21.13 -12.16 46.75
CA ASN A 133 -20.97 -13.51 47.29
C ASN A 133 -22.26 -14.33 47.42
N ASP A 134 -22.51 -15.15 46.40
CA ASP A 134 -22.71 -16.60 46.57
C ASP A 134 -22.62 -17.29 45.20
N ALA A 135 -21.40 -17.66 44.83
CA ALA A 135 -21.19 -18.78 43.94
C ALA A 135 -21.48 -20.04 44.74
N ILE A 136 -22.57 -20.75 44.46
CA ILE A 136 -22.72 -22.22 44.52
C ILE A 136 -24.13 -22.60 44.03
N LYS A 137 -24.16 -23.52 43.05
CA LYS A 137 -25.31 -24.31 42.54
C LYS A 137 -26.41 -23.54 41.78
N TYR A 138 -26.26 -23.48 40.45
CA TYR A 138 -27.09 -24.19 39.45
C TYR A 138 -26.61 -23.87 38.01
N PRO A 139 -25.78 -24.71 37.37
CA PRO A 139 -25.50 -24.63 35.94
C PRO A 139 -25.93 -25.93 35.25
N SER A 140 -27.18 -26.05 34.79
CA SER A 140 -27.59 -27.26 34.04
C SER A 140 -28.60 -27.05 32.90
N GLY A 141 -29.14 -25.84 32.73
CA GLY A 141 -30.17 -25.58 31.70
C GLY A 141 -29.66 -25.07 30.34
N ILE A 142 -28.59 -24.27 30.32
CA ILE A 142 -28.19 -23.52 29.12
C ILE A 142 -27.21 -24.31 28.22
N ASN A 143 -26.25 -25.06 28.80
CA ASN A 143 -25.26 -25.83 28.03
C ASN A 143 -25.87 -26.99 27.22
N LYS A 144 -26.86 -27.71 27.78
CA LYS A 144 -27.49 -28.85 27.09
C LYS A 144 -28.25 -28.47 25.81
N LYS A 145 -28.72 -27.22 25.70
CA LYS A 145 -29.52 -26.77 24.55
C LYS A 145 -28.65 -26.46 23.33
N HIS A 146 -27.44 -25.94 23.56
CA HIS A 146 -26.43 -25.64 22.54
C HIS A 146 -25.77 -26.92 22.02
N GLU A 147 -25.40 -27.85 22.91
CA GLU A 147 -24.86 -29.17 22.55
C GLU A 147 -25.80 -29.93 21.61
N LEU A 148 -27.11 -29.93 21.91
CA LEU A 148 -28.11 -30.65 21.11
C LEU A 148 -28.37 -30.00 19.73
N GLU A 149 -28.03 -28.72 19.54
CA GLU A 149 -28.19 -28.01 18.26
C GLU A 149 -26.98 -28.20 17.35
N GLU A 150 -25.80 -28.30 17.94
CA GLU A 150 -24.58 -28.72 17.28
C GLU A 150 -24.68 -30.19 16.83
N ASP A 151 -25.30 -31.03 17.66
CA ASP A 151 -25.62 -32.42 17.32
C ASP A 151 -26.57 -32.53 16.10
N ILE A 152 -27.63 -31.72 16.04
CA ILE A 152 -28.55 -31.66 14.88
C ILE A 152 -27.80 -31.27 13.61
N LEU A 153 -26.96 -30.24 13.68
CA LEU A 153 -26.14 -29.80 12.55
C LEU A 153 -25.17 -30.90 12.10
N ASN A 154 -24.56 -31.64 13.04
CA ASN A 154 -23.67 -32.75 12.74
C ASN A 154 -24.39 -33.91 12.03
N VAL A 155 -25.66 -34.19 12.40
CA VAL A 155 -26.51 -35.15 11.66
C VAL A 155 -26.76 -34.67 10.23
N ILE A 156 -27.09 -33.39 10.04
CA ILE A 156 -27.32 -32.81 8.71
C ILE A 156 -26.05 -32.85 7.87
N LYS A 157 -24.89 -32.43 8.41
CA LYS A 157 -23.58 -32.50 7.74
C LYS A 157 -23.23 -33.92 7.29
N THR A 158 -23.48 -34.90 8.15
CA THR A 158 -23.23 -36.32 7.84
C THR A 158 -24.12 -36.79 6.69
N SER A 159 -25.39 -36.37 6.69
CA SER A 159 -26.33 -36.68 5.61
C SER A 159 -25.89 -36.01 4.30
N ILE A 160 -25.44 -34.75 4.34
CA ILE A 160 -24.88 -34.07 3.16
C ILE A 160 -23.67 -34.83 2.61
N MET A 161 -22.78 -35.32 3.47
CA MET A 161 -21.63 -36.13 3.04
C MET A 161 -22.06 -37.44 2.37
N GLU A 162 -23.06 -38.14 2.93
CA GLU A 162 -23.56 -39.41 2.40
C GLU A 162 -24.16 -39.27 1.01
N TYR A 163 -24.93 -38.20 0.77
CA TYR A 163 -25.61 -37.96 -0.51
C TYR A 163 -24.83 -37.02 -1.46
N SER A 164 -23.60 -36.65 -1.11
CA SER A 164 -22.78 -35.65 -1.84
C SER A 164 -22.59 -35.96 -3.34
N SER A 165 -22.55 -37.23 -3.72
CA SER A 165 -22.38 -37.68 -5.11
C SER A 165 -23.62 -37.56 -5.99
N GLN A 166 -24.80 -37.33 -5.39
CA GLN A 166 -26.10 -37.28 -6.07
C GLN A 166 -26.59 -35.85 -6.31
N PHE A 167 -25.91 -34.86 -5.75
CA PHE A 167 -26.27 -33.45 -5.89
C PHE A 167 -25.86 -32.91 -7.26
N ASN A 168 -26.77 -32.20 -7.92
CA ASN A 168 -26.43 -31.41 -9.11
C ASN A 168 -25.72 -30.11 -8.71
N SER A 169 -25.25 -29.34 -9.69
CA SER A 169 -24.53 -28.09 -9.42
C SER A 169 -25.34 -27.05 -8.65
N CYS A 170 -26.66 -27.00 -8.84
CA CYS A 170 -27.55 -26.07 -8.16
C CYS A 170 -27.77 -26.49 -6.70
N ASP A 171 -27.95 -27.80 -6.45
CA ASP A 171 -28.03 -28.38 -5.11
C ASP A 171 -26.79 -28.01 -4.28
N ILE A 172 -25.59 -28.22 -4.85
CA ILE A 172 -24.33 -27.88 -4.19
C ILE A 172 -24.26 -26.38 -3.89
N GLY A 173 -24.65 -25.53 -4.85
CA GLY A 173 -24.72 -24.08 -4.64
C GLY A 173 -25.64 -23.69 -3.48
N ILE A 174 -26.84 -24.27 -3.40
CA ILE A 174 -27.81 -24.02 -2.33
C ILE A 174 -27.23 -24.46 -0.97
N LEU A 175 -26.61 -25.64 -0.90
CA LEU A 175 -25.96 -26.13 0.32
C LEU A 175 -24.88 -25.17 0.81
N LEU A 176 -24.02 -24.69 -0.08
CA LEU A 176 -22.97 -23.71 0.25
C LEU A 176 -23.56 -22.37 0.69
N LYS A 177 -24.62 -21.89 0.02
CA LYS A 177 -25.33 -20.67 0.43
C LYS A 177 -25.94 -20.81 1.83
N CYS A 178 -26.51 -21.97 2.15
CA CYS A 178 -26.98 -22.30 3.49
C CYS A 178 -25.84 -22.27 4.51
N PHE A 179 -24.69 -22.90 4.24
CA PHE A 179 -23.53 -22.87 5.14
C PHE A 179 -23.02 -21.45 5.42
N ILE A 180 -23.01 -20.58 4.40
CA ILE A 180 -22.66 -19.16 4.59
C ILE A 180 -23.65 -18.49 5.55
N LYS A 181 -24.97 -18.75 5.43
CA LYS A 181 -25.99 -18.17 6.31
C LYS A 181 -25.83 -18.61 7.77
N ILE A 182 -25.56 -19.89 8.00
CA ILE A 182 -25.37 -20.44 9.35
C ILE A 182 -23.93 -20.34 9.87
N LYS A 183 -23.03 -19.67 9.13
CA LYS A 183 -21.61 -19.46 9.47
C LYS A 183 -20.86 -20.76 9.79
N VAL A 184 -21.07 -21.78 8.97
CA VAL A 184 -20.41 -23.08 9.10
C VAL A 184 -19.17 -23.15 8.23
N ASP A 185 -18.00 -23.17 8.87
CA ASP A 185 -16.69 -23.19 8.22
C ASP A 185 -16.05 -24.60 8.22
N ASP A 186 -16.82 -25.62 7.81
CA ASP A 186 -16.30 -26.99 7.69
C ASP A 186 -15.56 -27.20 6.36
N ILE A 187 -14.24 -26.93 6.38
CA ILE A 187 -13.39 -26.99 5.20
C ILE A 187 -13.42 -28.37 4.52
N ASN A 188 -13.55 -29.47 5.27
CA ASN A 188 -13.55 -30.82 4.70
C ASN A 188 -14.83 -31.09 3.91
N LEU A 189 -15.97 -30.69 4.47
CA LEU A 189 -17.26 -30.77 3.82
C LEU A 189 -17.31 -29.88 2.57
N ILE A 190 -16.82 -28.64 2.68
CA ILE A 190 -16.73 -27.69 1.55
C ILE A 190 -15.84 -28.28 0.43
N ASN A 191 -14.68 -28.84 0.76
CA ASN A 191 -13.79 -29.47 -0.22
C ASN A 191 -14.45 -30.66 -0.92
N THR A 192 -15.25 -31.45 -0.19
CA THR A 192 -15.99 -32.58 -0.77
C THR A 192 -17.05 -32.08 -1.74
N LEU A 193 -17.82 -31.06 -1.37
CA LEU A 193 -18.81 -30.43 -2.25
C LEU A 193 -18.17 -29.82 -3.50
N PHE A 194 -17.00 -29.18 -3.36
CA PHE A 194 -16.24 -28.63 -4.48
C PHE A 194 -15.76 -29.73 -5.44
N HIS A 195 -15.24 -30.84 -4.90
CA HIS A 195 -14.83 -31.98 -5.71
C HIS A 195 -15.97 -32.49 -6.60
N TYR A 196 -17.19 -32.59 -6.08
CA TYR A 196 -18.36 -32.99 -6.87
C TYR A 196 -18.85 -31.90 -7.83
N PHE A 197 -18.77 -30.62 -7.44
CA PHE A 197 -19.14 -29.51 -8.32
C PHE A 197 -18.24 -29.45 -9.56
N PHE A 198 -16.93 -29.62 -9.38
CA PHE A 198 -15.94 -29.59 -10.46
C PHE A 198 -15.67 -30.97 -11.09
N LYS A 199 -16.49 -31.98 -10.79
CA LYS A 199 -16.39 -33.31 -11.39
C LYS A 199 -16.65 -33.23 -12.89
N ARG A 200 -15.95 -34.08 -13.66
CA ARG A 200 -16.14 -34.21 -15.11
C ARG A 200 -17.62 -34.45 -15.45
N ASN A 201 -18.11 -33.78 -16.48
CA ASN A 201 -19.50 -33.79 -16.97
C ASN A 201 -20.55 -33.10 -16.07
N MET A 202 -20.15 -32.47 -14.96
CA MET A 202 -21.08 -31.63 -14.19
C MET A 202 -21.48 -30.40 -15.01
N LYS A 203 -22.79 -30.17 -15.17
CA LYS A 203 -23.31 -28.95 -15.82
C LYS A 203 -23.43 -27.85 -14.78
N PHE A 204 -22.70 -26.76 -14.97
CA PHE A 204 -22.80 -25.59 -14.10
C PHE A 204 -24.10 -24.83 -14.39
N SER A 205 -24.93 -24.74 -13.36
CA SER A 205 -26.16 -23.94 -13.30
C SER A 205 -25.83 -22.49 -12.96
N GLN A 206 -26.78 -21.59 -13.22
CA GLN A 206 -26.63 -20.16 -12.98
C GLN A 206 -26.49 -19.88 -11.47
N TYR A 207 -27.44 -20.36 -10.66
CA TYR A 207 -27.42 -20.16 -9.20
C TYR A 207 -26.37 -21.04 -8.52
N GLY A 208 -26.08 -22.23 -9.06
CA GLY A 208 -24.96 -23.04 -8.61
C GLY A 208 -23.63 -22.29 -8.73
N SER A 209 -23.35 -21.74 -9.91
CA SER A 209 -22.13 -20.95 -10.16
C SER A 209 -22.06 -19.69 -9.30
N LEU A 210 -23.18 -18.97 -9.17
CA LEU A 210 -23.27 -17.76 -8.36
C LEU A 210 -22.97 -18.03 -6.87
N TYR A 211 -23.54 -19.10 -6.30
CA TYR A 211 -23.35 -19.42 -4.89
C TYR A 211 -22.00 -20.08 -4.59
N VAL A 212 -21.45 -20.85 -5.52
CA VAL A 212 -20.04 -21.30 -5.42
C VAL A 212 -19.10 -20.11 -5.46
N LEU A 213 -19.33 -19.12 -6.33
CA LEU A 213 -18.53 -17.89 -6.37
C LEU A 213 -18.62 -17.11 -5.05
N ASN A 214 -19.82 -17.00 -4.46
CA ASN A 214 -19.99 -16.42 -3.13
C ASN A 214 -19.27 -17.24 -2.04
N ALA A 215 -19.23 -18.56 -2.16
CA ALA A 215 -18.49 -19.42 -1.22
C ALA A 215 -16.97 -19.17 -1.29
N PHE A 216 -16.41 -18.96 -2.48
CA PHE A 216 -15.02 -18.50 -2.61
C PHE A 216 -14.77 -17.20 -1.84
N ALA A 217 -15.68 -16.23 -1.98
CA ALA A 217 -15.61 -14.93 -1.32
C ALA A 217 -15.75 -14.99 0.21
N LYS A 218 -16.50 -15.95 0.76
CA LYS A 218 -16.82 -16.01 2.20
C LYS A 218 -15.94 -16.96 3.00
N PHE A 219 -15.49 -18.07 2.42
CA PHE A 219 -14.71 -19.09 3.13
C PHE A 219 -13.19 -19.01 2.89
N ASN A 220 -12.69 -17.92 2.31
CA ASN A 220 -11.26 -17.70 2.03
C ASN A 220 -10.59 -18.92 1.34
N LEU A 221 -11.26 -19.45 0.30
CA LEU A 221 -10.84 -20.69 -0.37
C LEU A 221 -9.66 -20.50 -1.32
N LEU A 222 -9.31 -19.25 -1.66
CA LEU A 222 -8.05 -18.89 -2.29
C LEU A 222 -6.98 -18.74 -1.20
N PRO A 223 -5.75 -19.29 -1.38
CA PRO A 223 -5.14 -19.80 -2.62
C PRO A 223 -5.34 -21.31 -2.89
N LYS A 224 -5.99 -22.06 -2.00
CA LYS A 224 -6.04 -23.54 -2.06
C LYS A 224 -6.69 -24.10 -3.32
N HIS A 225 -7.66 -23.37 -3.89
CA HIS A 225 -8.49 -23.84 -5.02
C HIS A 225 -8.44 -22.90 -6.23
N GLU A 226 -7.27 -22.35 -6.55
CA GLU A 226 -7.10 -21.38 -7.65
C GLU A 226 -7.57 -21.92 -9.03
N ASN A 227 -7.24 -23.17 -9.36
CA ASN A 227 -7.65 -23.79 -10.62
C ASN A 227 -9.17 -23.93 -10.75
N TYR A 228 -9.85 -24.31 -9.67
CA TYR A 228 -11.32 -24.37 -9.63
C TYR A 228 -11.95 -22.99 -9.77
N PHE A 229 -11.36 -21.98 -9.15
CA PHE A 229 -11.80 -20.60 -9.30
C PHE A 229 -11.67 -20.12 -10.76
N LYS A 230 -10.53 -20.36 -11.40
CA LYS A 230 -10.28 -20.02 -12.83
C LYS A 230 -11.24 -20.75 -13.78
N LEU A 231 -11.54 -22.02 -13.48
CA LEU A 231 -12.51 -22.80 -14.26
C LEU A 231 -13.94 -22.25 -14.12
N LEU A 232 -14.36 -21.93 -12.90
CA LEU A 232 -15.67 -21.34 -12.62
C LEU A 232 -15.86 -19.99 -13.33
N THR A 233 -14.89 -19.10 -13.18
CA THR A 233 -14.93 -17.75 -13.77
C THR A 233 -14.88 -17.80 -15.30
N SER A 234 -14.06 -18.67 -15.90
CA SER A 234 -14.08 -18.92 -17.35
C SER A 234 -15.46 -19.38 -17.85
N HIS A 235 -16.09 -20.32 -17.13
CA HIS A 235 -17.44 -20.79 -17.46
C HIS A 235 -18.51 -19.70 -17.35
N ILE A 236 -18.45 -18.87 -16.30
CA ILE A 236 -19.36 -17.73 -16.12
C ILE A 236 -19.23 -16.78 -17.32
N LEU A 237 -18.01 -16.41 -17.73
CA LEU A 237 -17.78 -15.52 -18.86
C LEU A 237 -18.36 -16.06 -20.17
N GLN A 238 -18.18 -17.37 -20.43
CA GLN A 238 -18.70 -18.03 -21.64
C GLN A 238 -20.23 -18.08 -21.72
N LYS A 239 -20.94 -17.88 -20.60
CA LYS A 239 -22.39 -18.01 -20.52
C LYS A 239 -23.09 -16.76 -19.98
N LEU A 240 -22.43 -15.60 -19.96
CA LEU A 240 -23.01 -14.36 -19.41
C LEU A 240 -24.37 -14.01 -20.04
N ASP A 241 -24.55 -14.32 -21.32
CA ASP A 241 -25.80 -14.18 -22.08
C ASP A 241 -26.98 -14.98 -21.49
N LYS A 242 -26.69 -16.05 -20.76
CA LYS A 242 -27.68 -16.93 -20.12
C LYS A 242 -27.95 -16.58 -18.66
N PHE A 243 -27.23 -15.63 -18.10
CA PHE A 243 -27.49 -15.15 -16.74
C PHE A 243 -28.55 -14.06 -16.77
N ASP A 244 -29.57 -14.19 -15.91
CA ASP A 244 -30.46 -13.08 -15.59
C ASP A 244 -29.64 -11.86 -15.16
N PHE A 245 -30.03 -10.68 -15.66
CA PHE A 245 -29.32 -9.43 -15.39
C PHE A 245 -29.07 -9.22 -13.89
N LYS A 246 -30.05 -9.48 -13.01
CA LYS A 246 -29.93 -9.31 -11.54
C LYS A 246 -28.75 -10.07 -10.92
N ASN A 247 -28.30 -11.16 -11.55
CA ASN A 247 -27.22 -12.00 -11.05
C ASN A 247 -25.84 -11.50 -11.52
N ILE A 248 -25.76 -10.73 -12.60
CA ILE A 248 -24.49 -10.18 -13.12
C ILE A 248 -23.84 -9.19 -12.13
N PRO A 249 -24.56 -8.20 -11.56
CA PRO A 249 -24.03 -7.34 -10.49
C PRO A 249 -23.56 -8.12 -9.26
N LEU A 250 -24.25 -9.20 -8.87
CA LEU A 250 -23.83 -10.03 -7.74
C LEU A 250 -22.50 -10.74 -8.02
N ILE A 251 -22.30 -11.23 -9.25
CA ILE A 251 -21.01 -11.79 -9.69
C ILE A 251 -19.92 -10.74 -9.54
N CYS A 252 -20.15 -9.49 -9.98
CA CYS A 252 -19.19 -8.40 -9.79
C CYS A 252 -18.86 -8.18 -8.30
N ASN A 253 -19.87 -8.14 -7.43
CA ASN A 253 -19.69 -7.93 -6.00
C ASN A 253 -18.83 -9.04 -5.37
N TYR A 254 -19.21 -10.30 -5.58
CA TYR A 254 -18.49 -11.46 -5.02
C TYR A 254 -17.07 -11.55 -5.55
N SER A 255 -16.86 -11.42 -6.86
CA SER A 255 -15.52 -11.50 -7.46
C SER A 255 -14.63 -10.34 -7.01
N SER A 256 -15.14 -9.11 -6.92
CA SER A 256 -14.33 -7.97 -6.47
C SER A 256 -13.81 -8.13 -5.04
N SER A 257 -14.53 -8.86 -4.18
CA SER A 257 -14.09 -9.11 -2.80
C SER A 257 -12.83 -9.98 -2.72
N LEU A 258 -12.53 -10.73 -3.79
CA LEU A 258 -11.35 -11.60 -3.91
C LEU A 258 -10.12 -10.87 -4.47
N TYR A 259 -10.22 -9.56 -4.75
CA TYR A 259 -9.16 -8.77 -5.37
C TYR A 259 -7.80 -8.82 -4.63
N SER A 260 -7.80 -8.98 -3.31
CA SER A 260 -6.56 -9.07 -2.53
C SER A 260 -5.76 -10.35 -2.80
N TYR A 261 -6.38 -11.41 -3.31
CA TYR A 261 -5.72 -12.69 -3.59
C TYR A 261 -5.03 -12.70 -4.95
N ASP A 262 -5.72 -12.25 -6.00
CA ASP A 262 -5.18 -12.16 -7.36
C ASP A 262 -5.68 -10.88 -8.03
N LYS A 263 -4.88 -9.81 -7.93
CA LYS A 263 -5.27 -8.47 -8.40
C LYS A 263 -5.47 -8.44 -9.91
N GLU A 264 -4.55 -9.06 -10.66
CA GLU A 264 -4.54 -8.99 -12.12
C GLU A 264 -5.70 -9.79 -12.70
N TYR A 265 -5.88 -11.04 -12.25
CA TYR A 265 -6.93 -11.90 -12.76
C TYR A 265 -8.32 -11.35 -12.45
N ILE A 266 -8.55 -10.89 -11.22
CA ILE A 266 -9.86 -10.34 -10.80
C ILE A 266 -10.17 -9.05 -11.56
N THR A 267 -9.18 -8.20 -11.83
CA THR A 267 -9.38 -6.99 -12.66
C THR A 267 -9.81 -7.37 -14.06
N ASN A 268 -9.10 -8.30 -14.70
CA ASN A 268 -9.42 -8.77 -16.06
C ASN A 268 -10.81 -9.43 -16.14
N PHE A 269 -11.20 -10.19 -15.12
CA PHE A 269 -12.52 -10.81 -15.03
C PHE A 269 -13.65 -9.76 -14.93
N ILE A 270 -13.49 -8.76 -14.06
CA ILE A 270 -14.48 -7.68 -13.89
C ILE A 270 -14.55 -6.81 -15.16
N GLU A 271 -13.43 -6.53 -15.80
CA GLU A 271 -13.38 -5.79 -17.07
C GLU A 271 -14.17 -6.53 -18.17
N GLN A 272 -13.99 -7.85 -18.31
CA GLN A 272 -14.73 -8.62 -19.31
C GLN A 272 -16.24 -8.60 -19.07
N ILE A 273 -16.69 -8.68 -17.82
CA ILE A 273 -18.12 -8.51 -17.48
C ILE A 273 -18.61 -7.11 -17.87
N CYS A 274 -17.80 -6.07 -17.63
CA CYS A 274 -18.18 -4.72 -18.00
C CYS A 274 -18.27 -4.52 -19.52
N ASN A 275 -17.32 -5.08 -20.27
CA ASN A 275 -17.36 -5.08 -21.73
C ASN A 275 -18.60 -5.82 -22.26
N PHE A 276 -19.01 -6.92 -21.62
CA PHE A 276 -20.27 -7.59 -21.93
C PHE A 276 -21.49 -6.69 -21.68
N LEU A 277 -21.53 -5.98 -20.54
CA LEU A 277 -22.63 -5.06 -20.21
C LEU A 277 -22.73 -3.89 -21.22
N ILE A 278 -21.58 -3.37 -21.67
CA ILE A 278 -21.52 -2.33 -22.71
C ILE A 278 -21.98 -2.89 -24.06
N SER A 279 -21.46 -4.05 -24.47
CA SER A 279 -21.76 -4.66 -25.78
C SER A 279 -23.23 -5.03 -25.95
N ASN A 280 -23.90 -5.46 -24.87
CA ASN A 280 -25.32 -5.79 -24.86
C ASN A 280 -26.22 -4.58 -24.56
N LYS A 281 -25.69 -3.36 -24.61
CA LYS A 281 -26.41 -2.09 -24.38
C LYS A 281 -27.08 -1.97 -23.00
N TYR A 282 -26.63 -2.72 -22.00
CA TYR A 282 -27.03 -2.50 -20.60
C TYR A 282 -26.41 -1.24 -20.00
N ILE A 283 -25.29 -0.79 -20.60
CA ILE A 283 -24.59 0.46 -20.27
C ILE A 283 -24.44 1.24 -21.57
N ILE A 284 -24.86 2.51 -21.55
CA ILE A 284 -24.76 3.42 -22.68
C ILE A 284 -23.67 4.43 -22.36
N ILE A 285 -22.62 4.45 -23.17
CA ILE A 285 -21.49 5.37 -23.05
C ILE A 285 -21.64 6.42 -24.16
N CYS A 286 -21.83 7.69 -23.79
CA CYS A 286 -21.74 8.79 -24.73
C CYS A 286 -20.27 9.18 -24.91
N GLU A 287 -19.77 9.26 -26.14
CA GLU A 287 -18.36 9.52 -26.43
C GLU A 287 -17.98 11.02 -26.37
N ASP A 288 -18.94 11.94 -26.23
CA ASP A 288 -18.64 13.37 -26.22
C ASP A 288 -18.33 13.92 -24.83
N ASN A 289 -17.03 14.17 -24.63
CA ASN A 289 -16.46 14.67 -23.39
C ASN A 289 -16.76 16.14 -23.05
N ASN A 290 -17.61 16.88 -23.78
CA ASN A 290 -17.76 18.32 -23.52
C ASN A 290 -19.16 18.94 -23.55
N LYS A 291 -20.25 18.22 -23.88
CA LYS A 291 -21.62 18.72 -23.63
C LYS A 291 -22.56 17.55 -23.38
N ILE A 292 -23.20 17.52 -22.20
CA ILE A 292 -24.38 16.70 -21.98
C ILE A 292 -25.52 17.39 -22.73
N PHE A 293 -25.74 17.03 -23.99
CA PHE A 293 -27.00 17.31 -24.67
C PHE A 293 -27.92 16.11 -24.46
N LEU A 294 -28.92 16.30 -23.58
CA LEU A 294 -30.19 15.61 -23.72
C LEU A 294 -30.91 16.27 -24.90
N HIS A 295 -30.62 15.85 -26.13
CA HIS A 295 -31.47 16.18 -27.27
C HIS A 295 -32.30 14.96 -27.65
N THR A 296 -33.58 15.03 -27.28
CA THR A 296 -34.68 14.51 -28.06
C THR A 296 -34.63 15.12 -29.47
N ASP A 297 -34.83 14.24 -30.45
CA ASP A 297 -35.20 14.48 -31.85
C ASP A 297 -34.11 14.33 -32.94
N GLN A 298 -34.50 13.49 -33.90
CA GLN A 298 -34.00 13.25 -35.26
C GLN A 298 -32.64 12.56 -35.41
N ILE A 299 -32.63 11.30 -35.88
CA ILE A 299 -31.94 10.83 -37.12
C ILE A 299 -32.65 9.54 -37.63
N GLU A 300 -32.96 9.55 -38.92
CA GLU A 300 -33.52 8.45 -39.72
C GLU A 300 -32.51 7.32 -40.03
N SER A 301 -33.05 6.10 -40.10
CA SER A 301 -32.65 4.95 -40.94
C SER A 301 -31.16 4.64 -41.20
N ASN A 302 -30.69 3.48 -40.72
CA ASN A 302 -30.57 2.28 -41.58
C ASN A 302 -30.08 1.04 -40.79
N ASN A 303 -31.00 0.08 -40.70
CA ASN A 303 -30.86 -1.39 -40.60
C ASN A 303 -29.55 -1.99 -40.05
N ILE A 304 -29.63 -2.51 -38.82
CA ILE A 304 -29.49 -3.94 -38.47
C ILE A 304 -30.22 -4.15 -37.13
N THR A 305 -31.24 -5.00 -37.14
CA THR A 305 -32.08 -5.40 -36.00
C THR A 305 -31.29 -6.15 -34.92
N PRO A 306 -31.55 -5.81 -33.64
CA PRO A 306 -32.09 -6.83 -32.74
C PRO A 306 -33.42 -6.36 -32.14
N ASN A 307 -34.34 -7.30 -31.90
CA ASN A 307 -35.66 -7.09 -31.30
C ASN A 307 -35.61 -6.24 -30.01
N LEU A 308 -35.85 -4.94 -30.15
CA LEU A 308 -36.33 -4.03 -29.10
C LEU A 308 -37.01 -2.85 -29.82
N ASN A 309 -38.31 -2.99 -30.07
CA ASN A 309 -39.12 -1.94 -30.65
C ASN A 309 -39.21 -0.73 -29.71
N ASN A 310 -39.13 0.46 -30.31
CA ASN A 310 -39.33 1.83 -29.79
C ASN A 310 -38.08 2.51 -29.18
N SER A 311 -37.45 3.36 -30.01
CA SER A 311 -36.22 4.10 -29.73
C SER A 311 -36.35 5.22 -28.68
N ASN A 312 -37.55 5.75 -28.43
CA ASN A 312 -37.79 6.74 -27.36
C ASN A 312 -38.19 6.12 -25.99
N SER A 313 -38.41 4.81 -25.92
CA SER A 313 -38.67 4.08 -24.66
C SER A 313 -37.44 3.42 -24.04
N SER A 314 -36.30 3.43 -24.74
CA SER A 314 -35.11 2.64 -24.40
C SER A 314 -34.40 3.09 -23.10
N ILE A 315 -34.25 4.40 -22.87
CA ILE A 315 -33.59 4.94 -21.66
C ILE A 315 -34.46 4.73 -20.41
N ASN A 316 -35.77 4.99 -20.52
CA ASN A 316 -36.71 4.78 -19.42
C ASN A 316 -36.87 3.29 -19.06
N GLN A 317 -36.74 2.39 -20.03
CA GLN A 317 -36.69 0.94 -19.78
C GLN A 317 -35.37 0.51 -19.13
N LEU A 318 -34.22 1.06 -19.54
CA LEU A 318 -32.92 0.75 -18.94
C LEU A 318 -32.85 1.20 -17.47
N ASP A 319 -33.41 2.36 -17.16
CA ASP A 319 -33.53 2.88 -15.79
C ASP A 319 -34.34 1.93 -14.88
N GLN A 320 -35.30 1.17 -15.41
CA GLN A 320 -36.08 0.19 -14.64
C GLN A 320 -35.27 -1.07 -14.30
N ILE A 321 -34.32 -1.47 -15.17
CA ILE A 321 -33.50 -2.67 -14.99
C ILE A 321 -32.50 -2.50 -13.84
N TRP A 322 -31.89 -1.32 -13.72
CA TRP A 322 -30.86 -1.04 -12.73
C TRP A 322 -31.46 -0.76 -11.34
N SER A 323 -31.48 -1.79 -10.48
CA SER A 323 -31.81 -1.59 -9.06
C SER A 323 -30.71 -0.82 -8.31
N VAL A 324 -31.06 -0.26 -7.16
CA VAL A 324 -30.13 0.41 -6.23
C VAL A 324 -28.96 -0.52 -5.87
N ASP A 325 -29.25 -1.78 -5.57
CA ASP A 325 -28.25 -2.81 -5.27
C ASP A 325 -27.35 -3.09 -6.47
N SER A 326 -27.93 -3.24 -7.67
CA SER A 326 -27.19 -3.48 -8.91
C SER A 326 -26.19 -2.35 -9.21
N ILE A 327 -26.64 -1.10 -9.08
CA ILE A 327 -25.81 0.09 -9.26
C ILE A 327 -24.65 0.07 -8.26
N HIS A 328 -24.96 -0.15 -6.97
CA HIS A 328 -23.95 -0.19 -5.92
C HIS A 328 -22.91 -1.29 -6.15
N TYR A 329 -23.35 -2.51 -6.45
CA TYR A 329 -22.48 -3.66 -6.63
C TYR A 329 -21.50 -3.51 -7.78
N VAL A 330 -21.97 -3.08 -8.97
CA VAL A 330 -21.09 -2.88 -10.12
C VAL A 330 -20.16 -1.70 -9.89
N THR A 331 -20.67 -0.54 -9.47
CA THR A 331 -19.85 0.66 -9.21
C THR A 331 -18.75 0.39 -8.19
N ASN A 332 -19.08 -0.28 -7.09
CA ASN A 332 -18.13 -0.60 -6.04
C ASN A 332 -17.13 -1.68 -6.48
N ALA A 333 -17.54 -2.66 -7.29
CA ALA A 333 -16.64 -3.66 -7.85
C ALA A 333 -15.58 -3.02 -8.75
N LEU A 334 -16.00 -2.15 -9.67
CA LEU A 334 -15.12 -1.39 -10.57
C LEU A 334 -14.13 -0.53 -9.80
N ALA A 335 -14.63 0.22 -8.82
CA ALA A 335 -13.78 1.03 -7.97
C ALA A 335 -12.78 0.15 -7.21
N ARG A 336 -13.22 -0.96 -6.59
CA ARG A 336 -12.36 -1.85 -5.79
C ARG A 336 -11.20 -2.41 -6.61
N VAL A 337 -11.43 -2.84 -7.85
CA VAL A 337 -10.39 -3.37 -8.76
C VAL A 337 -9.60 -2.28 -9.49
N ASN A 338 -9.86 -1.00 -9.19
CA ASN A 338 -9.21 0.16 -9.80
C ASN A 338 -9.46 0.30 -11.32
N TYR A 339 -10.61 -0.17 -11.81
CA TYR A 339 -11.07 0.02 -13.18
C TYR A 339 -11.89 1.31 -13.30
N LEU A 340 -11.20 2.45 -13.36
CA LEU A 340 -11.77 3.79 -13.21
C LEU A 340 -11.99 4.49 -14.56
N LYS A 341 -12.85 3.94 -15.43
CA LYS A 341 -13.23 4.59 -16.70
C LYS A 341 -14.22 5.74 -16.44
N LYS A 342 -13.82 6.99 -16.71
CA LYS A 342 -14.64 8.19 -16.42
C LYS A 342 -16.04 8.11 -17.02
N ASN A 343 -16.18 7.79 -18.31
CA ASN A 343 -17.49 7.75 -18.98
C ASN A 343 -18.43 6.68 -18.38
N LEU A 344 -17.88 5.57 -17.90
CA LEU A 344 -18.64 4.53 -17.20
C LEU A 344 -19.17 5.02 -15.85
N PHE A 345 -18.36 5.77 -15.10
CA PHE A 345 -18.80 6.39 -13.85
C PHE A 345 -19.77 7.55 -14.05
N VAL A 346 -19.71 8.24 -15.20
CA VAL A 346 -20.73 9.22 -15.59
C VAL A 346 -22.10 8.54 -15.82
N PHE A 347 -22.13 7.36 -16.45
CA PHE A 347 -23.36 6.57 -16.55
C PHE A 347 -23.93 6.23 -15.16
N PHE A 348 -23.10 5.72 -14.24
CA PHE A 348 -23.55 5.42 -12.88
C PHE A 348 -23.95 6.66 -12.09
N LYS A 349 -23.27 7.80 -12.27
CA LYS A 349 -23.66 9.09 -11.69
C LYS A 349 -25.12 9.41 -12.02
N ILE A 350 -25.51 9.34 -13.28
CA ILE A 350 -26.88 9.65 -13.73
C ILE A 350 -27.90 8.72 -13.04
N LEU A 351 -27.62 7.42 -12.98
CA LEU A 351 -28.50 6.46 -12.31
C LEU A 351 -28.61 6.71 -10.80
N ILE A 352 -27.50 7.07 -10.15
CA ILE A 352 -27.48 7.39 -8.71
C ILE A 352 -28.27 8.67 -8.45
N GLU A 353 -28.08 9.72 -9.24
CA GLU A 353 -28.79 11.01 -9.09
C GLU A 353 -30.32 10.81 -9.18
N LYS A 354 -30.81 9.94 -10.07
CA LYS A 354 -32.24 9.60 -10.19
C LYS A 354 -32.82 8.82 -9.00
N LYS A 355 -31.99 8.02 -8.31
CA LYS A 355 -32.45 7.06 -7.27
C LYS A 355 -31.87 7.31 -5.88
N VAL A 356 -31.21 8.45 -5.67
CA VAL A 356 -30.37 8.73 -4.48
C VAL A 356 -31.10 8.49 -3.15
N ALA A 357 -32.39 8.83 -3.07
CA ALA A 357 -33.21 8.66 -1.86
C ALA A 357 -33.38 7.19 -1.43
N PHE A 358 -33.35 6.25 -2.37
CA PHE A 358 -33.61 4.83 -2.15
C PHE A 358 -32.37 4.05 -1.69
N PHE A 359 -31.16 4.60 -1.82
CA PHE A 359 -29.94 3.96 -1.34
C PHE A 359 -29.92 3.90 0.19
N SER A 360 -29.46 2.76 0.73
CA SER A 360 -29.17 2.64 2.16
C SER A 360 -27.96 3.49 2.56
N ILE A 361 -27.81 3.77 3.86
CA ILE A 361 -26.65 4.54 4.34
C ILE A 361 -25.32 3.85 4.00
N ASP A 362 -25.26 2.52 4.11
CA ASP A 362 -24.08 1.72 3.76
C ASP A 362 -23.72 1.88 2.28
N GLN A 363 -24.72 1.91 1.41
CA GLN A 363 -24.53 2.07 -0.03
C GLN A 363 -24.08 3.48 -0.38
N LEU A 364 -24.70 4.53 0.20
CA LEU A 364 -24.31 5.92 -0.02
C LEU A 364 -22.85 6.17 0.39
N VAL A 365 -22.44 5.70 1.57
CA VAL A 365 -21.05 5.79 2.05
C VAL A 365 -20.10 5.04 1.11
N SER A 366 -20.47 3.83 0.69
CA SER A 366 -19.66 3.02 -0.23
C SER A 366 -19.54 3.65 -1.61
N LEU A 367 -20.59 4.27 -2.15
CA LEU A 367 -20.58 4.97 -3.43
C LEU A 367 -19.70 6.22 -3.34
N THR A 368 -19.83 7.01 -2.27
CA THR A 368 -18.96 8.17 -2.02
C THR A 368 -17.48 7.77 -2.04
N ASN A 369 -17.14 6.64 -1.40
CA ASN A 369 -15.77 6.11 -1.41
C ASN A 369 -15.35 5.53 -2.77
N ALA A 370 -16.28 5.05 -3.59
CA ALA A 370 -15.98 4.58 -4.94
C ALA A 370 -15.61 5.75 -5.86
N PHE A 371 -16.39 6.84 -5.82
CA PHE A 371 -16.15 8.04 -6.61
C PHE A 371 -14.92 8.84 -6.13
N SER A 372 -14.53 8.74 -4.85
CA SER A 372 -13.38 9.49 -4.32
C SER A 372 -12.04 9.07 -4.93
N LYS A 373 -12.00 7.91 -5.61
CA LYS A 373 -10.81 7.43 -6.35
C LYS A 373 -10.46 8.31 -7.55
N PHE A 374 -11.40 9.10 -8.06
CA PHE A 374 -11.15 10.10 -9.09
C PHE A 374 -10.47 11.37 -8.55
N LYS A 375 -10.24 11.44 -7.23
CA LYS A 375 -9.66 12.61 -6.54
C LYS A 375 -10.53 13.84 -6.73
N ASN A 376 -9.97 14.97 -7.17
CA ASN A 376 -10.68 16.24 -7.29
C ASN A 376 -12.01 16.06 -8.05
N ALA A 377 -13.11 16.22 -7.31
CA ALA A 377 -14.46 15.98 -7.82
C ALA A 377 -14.93 17.07 -8.78
N GLU A 378 -14.39 18.29 -8.70
CA GLU A 378 -14.68 19.35 -9.65
C GLU A 378 -14.03 19.05 -11.00
N GLU A 379 -12.73 18.78 -11.03
CA GLU A 379 -12.00 18.35 -12.25
C GLU A 379 -12.59 17.08 -12.88
N SER A 380 -13.14 16.20 -12.04
CA SER A 380 -13.75 14.94 -12.47
C SER A 380 -15.22 15.07 -12.88
N ASN A 381 -15.85 16.24 -12.76
CA ASN A 381 -17.28 16.48 -13.01
C ASN A 381 -18.23 15.63 -12.14
N PHE A 382 -17.84 15.37 -10.88
CA PHE A 382 -18.64 14.62 -9.90
C PHE A 382 -19.11 15.47 -8.71
N LEU A 383 -18.80 16.77 -8.66
CA LEU A 383 -19.20 17.66 -7.57
C LEU A 383 -20.71 17.63 -7.26
N SER A 384 -21.58 17.66 -8.29
CA SER A 384 -23.04 17.61 -8.10
C SER A 384 -23.51 16.35 -7.37
N LEU A 385 -22.90 15.21 -7.70
CA LEU A 385 -23.23 13.93 -7.09
C LEU A 385 -22.85 13.91 -5.61
N TYR A 386 -21.70 14.47 -5.26
CA TYR A 386 -21.25 14.57 -3.87
C TYR A 386 -22.20 15.41 -3.01
N LEU A 387 -22.70 16.52 -3.54
CA LEU A 387 -23.69 17.37 -2.83
C LEU A 387 -24.99 16.59 -2.59
N LEU A 388 -25.53 15.93 -3.63
CA LEU A 388 -26.75 15.14 -3.52
C LEU A 388 -26.62 13.97 -2.53
N ILE A 389 -25.50 13.25 -2.56
CA ILE A 389 -25.24 12.17 -1.61
C ILE A 389 -25.07 12.73 -0.18
N ALA A 390 -24.38 13.86 -0.01
CA ALA A 390 -24.21 14.50 1.30
C ALA A 390 -25.56 14.82 1.94
N ASP A 391 -26.49 15.44 1.20
CA ASP A 391 -27.82 15.78 1.70
C ASP A 391 -28.60 14.53 2.15
N GLN A 392 -28.54 13.45 1.38
CA GLN A 392 -29.20 12.20 1.76
C GLN A 392 -28.56 11.54 2.98
N ILE A 393 -27.24 11.64 3.14
CA ILE A 393 -26.53 11.16 4.34
C ILE A 393 -26.90 12.00 5.57
N ILE A 394 -26.98 13.32 5.42
CA ILE A 394 -27.40 14.26 6.47
C ILE A 394 -28.80 13.88 6.97
N ASN A 395 -29.74 13.61 6.07
CA ASN A 395 -31.10 13.18 6.41
C ASN A 395 -31.15 11.82 7.14
N LYS A 396 -30.16 10.96 6.92
CA LYS A 396 -30.02 9.62 7.54
C LYS A 396 -28.94 9.58 8.62
N SER A 397 -28.52 10.74 9.13
CA SER A 397 -27.36 10.88 10.03
C SER A 397 -27.48 10.08 11.33
N TYR A 398 -28.71 9.87 11.83
CA TYR A 398 -29.00 9.06 13.01
C TYR A 398 -28.60 7.57 12.87
N LEU A 399 -28.30 7.09 11.65
CA LEU A 399 -27.84 5.73 11.38
C LEU A 399 -26.30 5.62 11.26
N LEU A 400 -25.57 6.72 11.43
CA LEU A 400 -24.11 6.75 11.25
C LEU A 400 -23.39 5.99 12.37
N LYS A 401 -22.45 5.15 11.96
CA LYS A 401 -21.56 4.36 12.80
C LYS A 401 -20.11 4.86 12.65
N PRO A 402 -19.16 4.50 13.54
CA PRO A 402 -17.78 4.99 13.47
C PRO A 402 -17.10 4.73 12.11
N ARG A 403 -17.35 3.56 11.53
CA ARG A 403 -16.91 3.20 10.17
C ARG A 403 -17.47 4.14 9.09
N HIS A 404 -18.72 4.56 9.19
CA HIS A 404 -19.31 5.50 8.23
C HIS A 404 -18.64 6.86 8.32
N LEU A 405 -18.47 7.37 9.54
CA LEU A 405 -17.89 8.68 9.84
C LEU A 405 -16.46 8.80 9.28
N SER A 406 -15.62 7.80 9.54
CA SER A 406 -14.24 7.73 9.05
C SER A 406 -14.16 7.62 7.53
N VAL A 407 -14.97 6.75 6.91
CA VAL A 407 -15.00 6.60 5.44
C VAL A 407 -15.50 7.86 4.76
N LEU A 408 -16.53 8.52 5.30
CA LEU A 408 -17.05 9.77 4.74
C LEU A 408 -16.01 10.88 4.80
N ALA A 409 -15.42 11.14 5.97
CA ALA A 409 -14.36 12.14 6.12
C ALA A 409 -13.23 11.92 5.09
N ASN A 410 -12.76 10.68 4.96
CA ASN A 410 -11.69 10.32 4.01
C ASN A 410 -12.12 10.44 2.54
N SER A 411 -13.35 10.04 2.21
CA SER A 411 -13.86 10.12 0.84
C SER A 411 -14.04 11.56 0.38
N PHE A 412 -14.56 12.45 1.23
CA PHE A 412 -14.72 13.87 0.93
C PHE A 412 -13.38 14.60 0.89
N ASN A 413 -12.45 14.25 1.78
CA ASN A 413 -11.08 14.76 1.72
C ASN A 413 -10.38 14.38 0.40
N ASN A 414 -10.45 13.11 -0.01
CA ASN A 414 -9.89 12.66 -1.28
C ASN A 414 -10.55 13.34 -2.49
N ALA A 415 -11.86 13.63 -2.37
CA ALA A 415 -12.62 14.36 -3.37
C ALA A 415 -12.31 15.87 -3.43
N CYS A 416 -11.53 16.39 -2.47
CA CYS A 416 -11.26 17.81 -2.27
C CYS A 416 -12.52 18.65 -1.98
N ILE A 417 -13.51 18.09 -1.27
CA ILE A 417 -14.80 18.77 -0.96
C ILE A 417 -14.97 18.98 0.54
N LEU A 418 -15.01 20.25 0.95
CA LEU A 418 -15.40 20.65 2.31
C LEU A 418 -16.91 20.94 2.39
N HIS A 419 -17.72 19.90 2.63
CA HIS A 419 -19.15 20.08 2.89
C HIS A 419 -19.41 20.41 4.37
N GLN A 420 -19.46 21.69 4.71
CA GLN A 420 -19.48 22.19 6.10
C GLN A 420 -20.50 21.46 7.01
N LYS A 421 -21.78 21.39 6.61
CA LYS A 421 -22.84 20.73 7.39
C LYS A 421 -22.59 19.24 7.64
N LEU A 422 -22.06 18.53 6.65
CA LEU A 422 -21.74 17.11 6.78
C LEU A 422 -20.55 16.93 7.73
N PHE A 423 -19.50 17.74 7.61
CA PHE A 423 -18.35 17.69 8.52
C PHE A 423 -18.72 18.07 9.97
N GLN A 424 -19.70 18.97 10.16
CA GLN A 424 -20.27 19.23 11.48
C GLN A 424 -20.94 17.98 12.06
N ILE A 425 -21.83 17.33 11.30
CA ILE A 425 -22.48 16.08 11.73
C ILE A 425 -21.47 14.97 12.00
N ILE A 426 -20.42 14.86 11.16
CA ILE A 426 -19.33 13.92 11.39
C ILE A 426 -18.65 14.24 12.72
N SER A 427 -18.35 15.51 13.00
CA SER A 427 -17.72 15.94 14.24
C SER A 427 -18.53 15.56 15.48
N GLU A 428 -19.82 15.92 15.48
CA GLU A 428 -20.74 15.67 16.60
C GLU A 428 -20.91 14.16 16.86
N ASN A 429 -21.16 13.37 15.82
CA ASN A 429 -21.32 11.92 15.95
C ASN A 429 -20.01 11.22 16.32
N SER A 430 -18.87 11.68 15.81
CA SER A 430 -17.56 11.14 16.17
C SER A 430 -17.22 11.39 17.63
N LEU A 431 -17.54 12.57 18.18
CA LEU A 431 -17.36 12.86 19.60
C LEU A 431 -18.24 11.96 20.48
N ALA A 432 -19.50 11.77 20.11
CA ALA A 432 -20.43 10.92 20.84
C ALA A 432 -20.03 9.43 20.85
N GLN A 433 -19.32 8.97 19.82
CA GLN A 433 -18.95 7.56 19.62
C GLN A 433 -17.43 7.32 19.70
N ILE A 434 -16.65 8.27 20.24
CA ILE A 434 -15.18 8.30 20.12
C ILE A 434 -14.51 7.02 20.65
N SER A 435 -15.06 6.43 21.71
CA SER A 435 -14.58 5.18 22.33
C SER A 435 -14.84 3.92 21.51
N LEU A 436 -15.67 4.00 20.47
CA LEU A 436 -16.05 2.87 19.60
C LEU A 436 -15.23 2.81 18.30
N PHE A 437 -14.32 3.76 18.09
CA PHE A 437 -13.50 3.80 16.88
C PHE A 437 -12.38 2.76 16.93
N GLU A 438 -12.19 2.06 15.82
CA GLU A 438 -10.98 1.25 15.60
C GLU A 438 -9.79 2.14 15.26
N PRO A 439 -8.54 1.69 15.52
CA PRO A 439 -7.33 2.48 15.27
C PRO A 439 -7.30 3.10 13.86
N LYS A 440 -7.53 2.29 12.83
CA LYS A 440 -7.52 2.76 11.43
C LYS A 440 -8.54 3.86 11.15
N GLN A 441 -9.69 3.81 11.80
CA GLN A 441 -10.76 4.78 11.61
C GLN A 441 -10.39 6.15 12.22
N ILE A 442 -9.69 6.14 13.36
CA ILE A 442 -9.13 7.36 14.00
C ILE A 442 -8.19 8.08 13.04
N ILE A 443 -7.24 7.35 12.44
CA ILE A 443 -6.26 7.92 11.51
C ILE A 443 -6.96 8.54 10.30
N MET A 444 -7.95 7.83 9.73
CA MET A 444 -8.71 8.35 8.60
C MET A 444 -9.37 9.69 8.93
N ILE A 445 -9.96 9.84 10.11
CA ILE A 445 -10.54 11.12 10.55
C ILE A 445 -9.47 12.19 10.69
N ILE A 446 -8.43 11.94 11.47
CA ILE A 446 -7.35 12.91 11.73
C ILE A 446 -6.76 13.43 10.42
N HIS A 447 -6.36 12.50 9.55
CA HIS A 447 -5.76 12.82 8.27
C HIS A 447 -6.69 13.65 7.38
N SER A 448 -7.99 13.31 7.35
CA SER A 448 -8.98 14.00 6.54
C SER A 448 -9.23 15.42 7.02
N TYR A 449 -9.42 15.60 8.33
CA TYR A 449 -9.72 16.90 8.92
C TYR A 449 -8.54 17.86 8.76
N VAL A 450 -7.31 17.39 8.96
CA VAL A 450 -6.13 18.23 8.77
C VAL A 450 -5.97 18.62 7.30
N ASN A 451 -6.04 17.67 6.38
CA ASN A 451 -5.82 17.95 4.96
C ASN A 451 -6.88 18.87 4.35
N ILE A 452 -8.14 18.78 4.80
CA ILE A 452 -9.22 19.60 4.28
C ILE A 452 -9.28 21.01 4.92
N GLY A 453 -8.38 21.30 5.86
CA GLY A 453 -8.24 22.62 6.49
C GLY A 453 -9.03 22.81 7.79
N LEU A 454 -9.57 21.75 8.39
CA LEU A 454 -10.31 21.80 9.66
C LEU A 454 -9.41 21.60 10.90
N GLY A 455 -8.19 22.14 10.88
CA GLY A 455 -7.17 21.94 11.92
C GLY A 455 -7.58 22.40 13.33
N ASN A 456 -8.51 23.35 13.44
CA ASN A 456 -8.98 23.93 14.70
C ASN A 456 -10.28 23.28 15.24
N ASN A 457 -10.78 22.23 14.59
CA ASN A 457 -12.01 21.57 15.00
C ASN A 457 -11.86 20.88 16.37
N ILE A 458 -12.91 20.95 17.21
CA ILE A 458 -12.94 20.36 18.56
C ILE A 458 -12.68 18.85 18.52
N LEU A 459 -13.18 18.14 17.50
CA LEU A 459 -12.94 16.70 17.30
C LEU A 459 -11.45 16.38 17.28
N LEU A 460 -10.63 17.18 16.59
CA LEU A 460 -9.19 16.91 16.50
C LEU A 460 -8.54 16.92 17.88
N LYS A 461 -8.88 17.90 18.73
CA LYS A 461 -8.33 18.00 20.10
C LYS A 461 -8.59 16.73 20.91
N SER A 462 -9.78 16.14 20.79
CA SER A 462 -10.14 14.92 21.52
C SER A 462 -9.53 13.67 20.89
N ILE A 463 -9.55 13.56 19.56
CA ILE A 463 -9.21 12.31 18.87
C ILE A 463 -7.70 12.04 18.83
N TRP A 464 -6.84 13.06 18.90
CA TRP A 464 -5.39 12.86 19.06
C TRP A 464 -5.03 12.09 20.35
N ASN A 465 -5.76 12.36 21.44
CA ASN A 465 -5.58 11.64 22.71
C ASN A 465 -6.02 10.18 22.62
N TYR A 466 -6.92 9.82 21.69
CA TYR A 466 -7.26 8.42 21.42
C TYR A 466 -6.25 7.77 20.48
N ALA A 467 -5.72 8.51 19.50
CA ALA A 467 -4.70 7.99 18.60
C ALA A 467 -3.46 7.51 19.37
N ILE A 468 -3.04 8.23 20.41
CA ILE A 468 -1.86 7.85 21.20
C ILE A 468 -2.03 6.49 21.93
N LEU A 469 -3.25 6.15 22.36
CA LEU A 469 -3.53 4.90 23.06
C LEU A 469 -3.27 3.68 22.17
N PHE A 470 -3.44 3.83 20.86
CA PHE A 470 -3.27 2.77 19.87
C PHE A 470 -1.93 2.86 19.12
N ILE A 471 -0.97 3.65 19.62
CA ILE A 471 0.29 3.91 18.91
C ILE A 471 1.05 2.63 18.53
N ASN A 472 0.95 1.58 19.37
CA ASN A 472 1.60 0.28 19.18
C ASN A 472 0.82 -0.66 18.23
N GLU A 473 -0.45 -0.36 17.92
CA GLU A 473 -1.30 -1.18 17.05
C GLU A 473 -1.24 -0.74 15.58
N TYR A 474 -0.74 0.46 15.33
CA TYR A 474 -0.67 1.01 13.98
C TYR A 474 0.40 0.35 13.12
N THR A 475 0.04 0.13 11.85
CA THR A 475 1.00 -0.25 10.81
C THR A 475 1.93 0.92 10.47
N ILE A 476 3.08 0.64 9.85
CA ILE A 476 4.01 1.70 9.41
C ILE A 476 3.37 2.73 8.45
N GLN A 477 2.42 2.28 7.62
CA GLN A 477 1.65 3.16 6.74
C GLN A 477 0.76 4.11 7.54
N GLU A 478 0.11 3.60 8.57
CA GLU A 478 -0.76 4.33 9.50
C GLU A 478 0.03 5.34 10.35
N LEU A 479 1.18 4.93 10.89
CA LEU A 479 2.11 5.82 11.59
C LEU A 479 2.59 6.97 10.68
N SER A 480 2.91 6.68 9.42
CA SER A 480 3.29 7.70 8.43
C SER A 480 2.15 8.68 8.14
N MET A 481 0.91 8.20 8.03
CA MET A 481 -0.27 9.07 7.85
C MET A 481 -0.52 9.97 9.06
N LEU A 482 -0.34 9.46 10.28
CA LEU A 482 -0.40 10.26 11.51
C LEU A 482 0.70 11.31 11.55
N LEU A 483 1.94 10.94 11.20
CA LEU A 483 3.05 11.88 11.14
C LEU A 483 2.78 13.00 10.12
N GLN A 484 2.30 12.64 8.94
CA GLN A 484 1.95 13.62 7.91
C GLN A 484 0.81 14.54 8.37
N ALA A 485 -0.20 14.00 9.04
CA ALA A 485 -1.30 14.81 9.58
C ALA A 485 -0.81 15.72 10.72
N TYR A 486 0.03 15.22 11.61
CA TYR A 486 0.58 15.99 12.73
C TYR A 486 1.36 17.21 12.23
N THR A 487 2.26 16.98 11.28
CA THR A 487 3.15 18.03 10.72
C THR A 487 2.42 19.11 9.91
N LYS A 488 1.20 18.83 9.46
CA LYS A 488 0.30 19.80 8.81
C LYS A 488 -0.70 20.43 9.78
N SER A 489 -0.85 19.88 10.97
CA SER A 489 -1.79 20.38 11.97
C SER A 489 -1.21 21.59 12.70
N SER A 490 -2.08 22.45 13.22
CA SER A 490 -1.71 23.55 14.12
C SER A 490 -1.48 23.10 15.56
N GLN A 491 -1.65 21.81 15.86
CA GLN A 491 -1.57 21.27 17.22
C GLN A 491 -0.17 20.72 17.49
N TYR A 492 0.46 21.18 18.56
CA TYR A 492 1.74 20.68 19.02
C TYR A 492 1.54 19.83 20.28
N ILE A 493 1.77 18.52 20.16
CA ILE A 493 1.70 17.54 21.23
C ILE A 493 3.04 16.79 21.24
N GLU A 494 4.03 17.35 21.95
CA GLU A 494 5.42 16.86 21.94
C GLU A 494 5.53 15.37 22.29
N HIS A 495 4.85 14.93 23.35
CA HIS A 495 4.84 13.52 23.77
C HIS A 495 4.29 12.57 22.70
N PHE A 496 3.28 12.99 21.93
CA PHE A 496 2.73 12.20 20.83
C PHE A 496 3.77 11.99 19.72
N LEU A 497 4.46 13.06 19.34
CA LEU A 497 5.49 13.01 18.31
C LEU A 497 6.68 12.13 18.72
N ASN A 498 7.09 12.21 19.98
CA ASN A 498 8.18 11.39 20.53
C ASN A 498 7.79 9.90 20.47
N GLN A 499 6.61 9.53 20.94
CA GLN A 499 6.15 8.13 20.87
C GLN A 499 5.98 7.64 19.43
N LEU A 500 5.44 8.47 18.53
CA LEU A 500 5.29 8.15 17.12
C LEU A 500 6.65 7.88 16.47
N SER A 501 7.65 8.73 16.73
CA SER A 501 9.00 8.59 16.20
C SER A 501 9.69 7.35 16.73
N GLN A 502 9.56 7.07 18.04
CA GLN A 502 10.08 5.85 18.67
C GLN A 502 9.47 4.59 18.07
N GLN A 503 8.15 4.56 17.79
CA GLN A 503 7.51 3.40 17.16
C GLN A 503 7.97 3.19 15.72
N ILE A 504 8.14 4.27 14.94
CA ILE A 504 8.70 4.20 13.59
C ILE A 504 10.14 3.67 13.65
N SER A 505 10.97 4.20 14.56
CA SER A 505 12.35 3.77 14.79
C SER A 505 12.43 2.30 15.19
N HIS A 506 11.59 1.86 16.14
CA HIS A 506 11.47 0.46 16.56
C HIS A 506 11.09 -0.47 15.41
N PHE A 507 10.11 -0.07 14.58
CA PHE A 507 9.72 -0.84 13.39
C PHE A 507 10.89 -1.06 12.44
N PHE A 508 11.62 0.00 12.08
CA PHE A 508 12.76 -0.11 11.17
C PHE A 508 13.90 -0.93 11.80
N LYS A 509 14.20 -0.73 13.08
CA LYS A 509 15.26 -1.47 13.78
C LYS A 509 14.97 -2.96 13.87
N LYS A 510 13.71 -3.33 14.11
CA LYS A 510 13.26 -4.73 14.17
C LYS A 510 13.20 -5.39 12.79
N THR A 511 12.70 -4.67 11.79
CA THR A 511 12.44 -5.23 10.45
C THR A 511 13.70 -5.22 9.57
N TYR A 512 14.57 -4.22 9.74
CA TYR A 512 15.78 -4.02 8.93
C TYR A 512 16.98 -3.61 9.80
N PRO A 513 17.50 -4.52 10.65
CA PRO A 513 18.56 -4.20 11.61
C PRO A 513 19.83 -3.61 10.97
N PHE A 514 20.20 -4.10 9.78
CA PHE A 514 21.40 -3.68 9.05
C PHE A 514 21.43 -2.18 8.69
N LEU A 515 20.28 -1.50 8.69
CA LEU A 515 20.24 -0.05 8.48
C LEU A 515 20.81 0.73 9.69
N PHE A 516 20.87 0.10 10.86
CA PHE A 516 21.36 0.68 12.12
C PHE A 516 22.81 0.31 12.43
N ASP A 517 23.50 -0.41 11.53
CA ASP A 517 24.93 -0.66 11.65
C ASP A 517 25.72 0.65 11.59
N THR A 518 26.82 0.74 12.34
CA THR A 518 27.66 1.94 12.43
C THR A 518 28.31 2.28 11.09
N TYR A 519 28.56 3.57 10.88
CA TYR A 519 29.27 4.10 9.71
C TYR A 519 30.57 3.36 9.37
N ASP A 520 31.36 3.00 10.37
CA ASP A 520 32.66 2.34 10.16
C ASP A 520 32.51 0.97 9.48
N ASN A 521 31.42 0.25 9.76
CA ASN A 521 31.16 -1.06 9.18
C ASN A 521 30.80 -0.99 7.68
N ILE A 522 30.30 0.15 7.22
CA ILE A 522 29.87 0.37 5.83
C ILE A 522 30.88 1.18 5.02
N LEU A 523 32.00 1.58 5.62
CA LEU A 523 33.05 2.33 4.93
C LEU A 523 33.62 1.52 3.75
N TYR A 524 33.98 2.22 2.68
CA TYR A 524 34.50 1.59 1.47
C TYR A 524 35.89 1.01 1.71
N ASP A 525 36.01 -0.28 1.48
CA ASP A 525 37.28 -0.99 1.37
C ASP A 525 37.25 -1.77 0.06
N HIS A 526 38.24 -1.55 -0.79
CA HIS A 526 38.28 -2.16 -2.12
C HIS A 526 38.33 -3.69 -2.07
N GLN A 527 39.18 -4.25 -1.20
CA GLN A 527 39.34 -5.69 -1.05
C GLN A 527 38.05 -6.31 -0.51
N LYS A 528 37.44 -5.68 0.51
CA LYS A 528 36.15 -6.08 1.05
C LYS A 528 35.05 -6.04 -0.02
N TYR A 529 35.00 -4.97 -0.82
CA TYR A 529 34.03 -4.83 -1.90
C TYR A 529 34.16 -5.95 -2.92
N ILE A 530 35.38 -6.23 -3.40
CA ILE A 530 35.64 -7.30 -4.36
C ILE A 530 35.29 -8.68 -3.78
N ASN A 531 35.71 -8.98 -2.55
CA ASN A 531 35.42 -10.26 -1.90
C ASN A 531 33.90 -10.49 -1.76
N LEU A 532 33.16 -9.49 -1.28
CA LEU A 532 31.69 -9.58 -1.14
C LEU A 532 30.99 -9.65 -2.51
N SER A 533 31.55 -9.00 -3.53
CA SER A 533 31.03 -9.06 -4.90
C SER A 533 31.11 -10.48 -5.47
N ILE A 534 32.22 -11.18 -5.22
CA ILE A 534 32.43 -12.58 -5.62
C ILE A 534 31.48 -13.50 -4.84
N GLU A 535 31.33 -13.30 -3.52
CA GLU A 535 30.38 -14.05 -2.69
C GLU A 535 28.94 -13.91 -3.19
N PHE A 536 28.51 -12.70 -3.56
CA PHE A 536 27.17 -12.45 -4.11
C PHE A 536 26.95 -13.22 -5.42
N LYS A 537 27.93 -13.15 -6.33
CA LYS A 537 27.83 -13.77 -7.66
C LYS A 537 27.78 -15.29 -7.59
N ASN A 538 28.61 -15.91 -6.76
CA ASN A 538 28.68 -17.37 -6.62
C ASN A 538 27.37 -17.97 -6.07
N ASN A 539 26.63 -17.22 -5.24
CA ASN A 539 25.40 -17.69 -4.61
C ASN A 539 24.11 -17.32 -5.36
N GLN A 540 24.21 -16.65 -6.51
CA GLN A 540 23.08 -16.07 -7.25
C GLN A 540 22.00 -17.09 -7.65
N LYS A 541 22.36 -18.35 -7.97
CA LYS A 541 21.41 -19.40 -8.32
C LYS A 541 20.54 -19.83 -7.13
N ASN A 542 21.11 -19.90 -5.93
CA ASN A 542 20.41 -20.28 -4.70
C ASN A 542 19.52 -19.16 -4.14
N ILE A 543 19.89 -17.90 -4.39
CA ILE A 543 19.17 -16.69 -3.95
C ILE A 543 17.79 -16.55 -4.62
N SER A 544 17.58 -17.17 -5.79
CA SER A 544 16.31 -17.11 -6.51
C SER A 544 15.15 -17.86 -5.84
N ALA A 545 15.46 -18.84 -4.97
CA ALA A 545 14.47 -19.76 -4.40
C ALA A 545 14.13 -19.48 -2.91
N ASN A 546 15.06 -18.94 -2.10
CA ASN A 546 14.81 -18.61 -0.70
C ASN A 546 15.69 -17.42 -0.26
N ILE A 547 15.06 -16.36 0.25
CA ILE A 547 15.74 -15.19 0.83
C ILE A 547 16.29 -15.63 2.19
N THR A 548 17.61 -15.73 2.34
CA THR A 548 18.23 -15.86 3.66
C THR A 548 18.73 -14.51 4.15
N ASP A 549 18.53 -14.23 5.44
CA ASP A 549 18.85 -12.95 6.09
C ASP A 549 20.33 -12.52 5.89
N LYS A 550 21.23 -13.48 5.65
CA LYS A 550 22.67 -13.24 5.41
C LYS A 550 22.96 -12.38 4.17
N TYR A 551 22.17 -12.47 3.10
CA TYR A 551 22.47 -11.75 1.84
C TYR A 551 21.94 -10.32 1.80
N ILE A 552 21.10 -9.93 2.76
CA ILE A 552 20.48 -8.60 2.80
C ILE A 552 21.53 -7.52 3.14
N PRO A 553 22.33 -7.62 4.22
CA PRO A 553 23.39 -6.66 4.51
C PRO A 553 24.46 -6.60 3.42
N LEU A 554 24.77 -7.74 2.81
CA LEU A 554 25.75 -7.85 1.73
C LEU A 554 25.28 -7.10 0.46
N SER A 555 24.01 -7.28 0.08
CA SER A 555 23.42 -6.53 -1.03
C SER A 555 23.44 -5.04 -0.77
N PHE A 556 23.13 -4.62 0.47
CA PHE A 556 23.19 -3.21 0.85
C PHE A 556 24.61 -2.63 0.75
N TYR A 557 25.62 -3.33 1.27
CA TYR A 557 27.02 -2.86 1.21
C TYR A 557 27.48 -2.62 -0.25
N LEU A 558 27.13 -3.53 -1.16
CA LEU A 558 27.48 -3.42 -2.58
C LEU A 558 26.79 -2.22 -3.26
N ILE A 559 25.52 -1.98 -2.95
CA ILE A 559 24.74 -0.84 -3.46
C ILE A 559 25.30 0.47 -2.92
N TYR A 560 25.47 0.56 -1.59
CA TYR A 560 25.93 1.76 -0.89
C TYR A 560 27.34 2.20 -1.31
N ASN A 561 28.24 1.27 -1.62
CA ASN A 561 29.61 1.58 -1.98
C ASN A 561 29.87 1.64 -3.49
N TYR A 562 28.83 1.50 -4.32
CA TYR A 562 28.99 1.49 -5.77
C TYR A 562 29.61 2.78 -6.34
N PRO A 563 29.21 4.01 -5.92
CA PRO A 563 29.84 5.23 -6.42
C PRO A 563 31.33 5.32 -6.07
N ASN A 564 31.71 4.90 -4.85
CA ASN A 564 33.11 4.86 -4.40
C ASN A 564 33.95 3.91 -5.25
N TYR A 565 33.39 2.73 -5.58
CA TYR A 565 34.02 1.79 -6.50
C TYR A 565 34.21 2.38 -7.91
N ILE A 566 33.19 3.04 -8.47
CA ILE A 566 33.30 3.68 -9.79
C ILE A 566 34.35 4.79 -9.78
N SER A 567 34.35 5.66 -8.77
CA SER A 567 35.36 6.71 -8.60
C SER A 567 36.78 6.14 -8.51
N PHE A 568 36.96 5.04 -7.78
CA PHE A 568 38.24 4.34 -7.70
C PHE A 568 38.70 3.83 -9.07
N ILE A 569 37.80 3.19 -9.85
CA ILE A 569 38.09 2.71 -11.20
C ILE A 569 38.41 3.86 -12.16
N ASP A 570 37.67 4.96 -12.10
CA ASP A 570 37.90 6.11 -12.98
C ASP A 570 39.23 6.81 -12.66
N THR A 571 39.61 6.85 -11.38
CA THR A 571 40.93 7.34 -10.96
C THR A 571 42.06 6.45 -11.50
N LEU A 572 41.89 5.12 -11.46
CA LEU A 572 42.84 4.18 -12.06
C LEU A 572 42.97 4.35 -13.58
N LYS A 573 41.84 4.53 -14.29
CA LYS A 573 41.84 4.79 -15.74
C LYS A 573 42.56 6.09 -16.09
N ASN A 574 42.27 7.17 -15.35
CA ASN A 574 42.87 8.49 -15.58
C ASN A 574 44.38 8.51 -15.29
N ASN A 575 44.82 7.74 -14.28
CA ASN A 575 46.25 7.58 -13.96
C ASN A 575 47.00 6.78 -15.05
N LYS A 576 46.36 5.81 -15.70
CA LYS A 576 46.94 5.12 -16.88
C LYS A 576 47.08 6.05 -18.09
N THR A 577 46.09 6.89 -18.38
CA THR A 577 46.20 7.87 -19.48
C THR A 577 47.30 8.91 -19.24
N LYS A 578 47.55 9.30 -17.98
CA LYS A 578 48.68 10.18 -17.64
C LYS A 578 50.04 9.49 -17.76
N LYS A 579 50.15 8.21 -17.40
CA LYS A 579 51.38 7.42 -17.57
C LYS A 579 51.72 7.20 -19.05
N ASN A 580 50.72 6.93 -19.88
CA ASN A 580 50.90 6.83 -21.33
C ASN A 580 51.28 8.18 -21.98
N LEU A 581 50.89 9.33 -21.41
CA LEU A 581 51.31 10.64 -21.89
C LEU A 581 52.74 11.01 -21.45
N SER A 582 53.17 10.58 -20.25
CA SER A 582 54.56 10.76 -19.80
C SER A 582 55.55 9.88 -20.57
N ASP A 583 55.11 8.72 -21.06
CA ASP A 583 55.92 7.81 -21.87
C ASP A 583 56.03 8.24 -23.36
N ILE A 584 55.15 9.15 -23.82
CA ILE A 584 55.23 9.77 -25.16
C ILE A 584 56.16 10.99 -25.16
N ASN A 585 56.24 11.72 -24.04
CA ASN A 585 57.13 12.88 -23.91
C ASN A 585 58.61 12.52 -23.66
N THR A 586 58.94 11.23 -23.54
CA THR A 586 60.33 10.72 -23.44
C THR A 586 60.84 10.05 -24.72
N LEU A 587 60.10 10.13 -25.84
CA LEU A 587 60.45 9.51 -27.13
C LEU A 587 60.52 10.49 -28.32
N VAL A 588 60.61 11.81 -28.08
CA VAL A 588 60.68 12.82 -29.17
C VAL A 588 62.04 13.53 -29.29
N ASP A 589 63.02 13.31 -28.41
CA ASP A 589 64.32 13.99 -28.46
C ASP A 589 65.50 13.12 -28.95
N GLU A 590 65.29 12.30 -29.97
CA GLU A 590 66.39 11.79 -30.81
C GLU A 590 65.96 11.76 -32.26
N TYR A 591 66.23 12.84 -33.01
CA TYR A 591 66.73 12.86 -34.40
C TYR A 591 66.66 14.28 -34.97
N LYS A 592 67.75 15.05 -34.81
CA LYS A 592 68.46 15.68 -35.93
C LYS A 592 69.78 16.30 -35.47
N ARG A 593 70.85 15.76 -36.05
CA ARG A 593 72.26 16.15 -35.91
C ARG A 593 72.58 17.40 -36.75
N ASP A 594 73.57 18.13 -36.22
CA ASP A 594 74.61 18.91 -36.89
C ASP A 594 74.25 20.24 -37.59
N SER A 595 74.55 21.37 -36.95
CA SER A 595 75.80 22.13 -37.18
C SER A 595 75.80 23.46 -36.40
N SER A 596 76.91 23.73 -35.74
CA SER A 596 77.24 24.88 -34.87
C SER A 596 77.60 26.14 -35.69
N PRO A 597 78.12 27.26 -35.12
CA PRO A 597 78.21 27.72 -33.72
C PRO A 597 77.79 29.21 -33.55
N LYS A 598 77.69 29.71 -32.31
CA LYS A 598 78.46 30.89 -31.79
C LYS A 598 77.83 31.53 -30.54
N THR A 599 78.69 31.63 -29.50
CA THR A 599 78.91 32.76 -28.54
C THR A 599 77.73 33.33 -27.75
N ASP A 600 77.81 33.76 -26.49
CA ASP A 600 78.87 33.81 -25.49
C ASP A 600 78.17 34.01 -24.13
N ASN A 601 78.68 33.33 -23.10
CA ASN A 601 78.98 33.83 -21.77
C ASN A 601 78.17 34.96 -21.07
N LEU A 602 77.72 34.56 -19.86
CA LEU A 602 78.01 35.17 -18.55
C LEU A 602 77.15 36.35 -18.04
N VAL A 603 76.50 36.07 -16.89
CA VAL A 603 76.79 36.70 -15.57
C VAL A 603 75.79 37.71 -14.98
N THR A 604 75.21 37.23 -13.87
CA THR A 604 74.88 37.88 -12.58
C THR A 604 73.78 38.94 -12.46
N ASP A 605 72.75 38.51 -11.72
CA ASP A 605 72.27 39.07 -10.46
C ASP A 605 71.76 40.51 -10.34
N LEU A 606 70.45 40.55 -9.99
CA LEU A 606 69.85 41.33 -8.91
C LEU A 606 69.78 42.87 -9.06
N LYS A 607 68.58 43.38 -9.42
CA LYS A 607 67.60 43.94 -8.46
C LYS A 607 66.41 44.67 -9.12
N GLN A 608 65.25 44.47 -8.49
CA GLN A 608 64.12 45.39 -8.26
C GLN A 608 63.05 45.66 -9.35
N ASN A 609 61.92 44.98 -9.12
CA ASN A 609 60.57 45.52 -8.82
C ASN A 609 59.65 46.14 -9.88
N THR A 610 58.37 45.74 -9.73
CA THR A 610 57.07 46.26 -10.24
C THR A 610 56.79 46.00 -11.73
N GLU A 611 55.62 45.55 -12.21
CA GLU A 611 54.32 45.20 -11.62
C GLU A 611 53.45 44.51 -12.72
N ILE A 612 52.50 43.67 -12.29
CA ILE A 612 51.22 43.27 -12.96
C ILE A 612 51.26 42.28 -14.15
N LYS A 613 51.00 40.99 -13.84
CA LYS A 613 49.84 40.23 -14.36
C LYS A 613 49.65 38.90 -13.61
N ASN A 614 48.47 38.78 -12.99
CA ASN A 614 48.00 37.66 -12.17
C ASN A 614 47.77 36.38 -12.98
N ILE A 615 48.36 35.27 -12.53
CA ILE A 615 47.83 33.91 -12.74
C ILE A 615 47.78 33.25 -11.36
N SER A 616 46.57 33.05 -10.87
CA SER A 616 46.24 32.42 -9.59
C SER A 616 46.64 30.94 -9.58
N THR A 617 47.52 30.60 -8.67
CA THR A 617 47.95 29.27 -8.29
C THR A 617 46.82 28.48 -7.61
N PHE A 618 46.57 27.27 -8.13
CA PHE A 618 45.80 26.22 -7.46
C PHE A 618 46.56 25.77 -6.21
N GLN A 619 46.06 26.10 -5.02
CA GLN A 619 46.48 25.43 -3.78
C GLN A 619 45.66 24.14 -3.62
N ASN A 620 46.36 23.01 -3.80
CA ASN A 620 45.92 21.70 -3.35
C ASN A 620 45.78 21.70 -1.82
N SER A 621 44.57 21.48 -1.32
CA SER A 621 44.37 21.12 0.09
C SER A 621 44.77 19.66 0.29
N GLN A 622 46.03 19.46 0.67
CA GLN A 622 46.52 18.23 1.30
C GLN A 622 45.76 18.02 2.61
N CYS A 623 45.01 16.93 2.73
CA CYS A 623 44.56 16.44 4.03
C CYS A 623 45.72 15.65 4.62
N THR A 624 46.41 16.25 5.59
CA THR A 624 47.49 15.66 6.38
C THR A 624 46.99 14.41 7.12
N PHE A 625 47.55 13.25 6.78
CA PHE A 625 47.54 12.07 7.63
C PHE A 625 48.46 12.31 8.81
N ASN A 626 47.90 12.58 9.99
CA ASN A 626 48.65 12.47 11.23
C ASN A 626 48.65 11.00 11.67
N SER A 627 49.84 10.42 11.63
CA SER A 627 50.20 9.15 12.25
C SER A 627 49.87 9.17 13.75
N PHE A 628 49.05 8.23 14.21
CA PHE A 628 49.04 7.83 15.60
C PHE A 628 49.62 6.42 15.71
N GLN A 629 50.76 6.34 16.38
CA GLN A 629 51.30 5.11 16.97
C GLN A 629 50.28 4.58 17.98
N THR A 630 49.76 3.37 17.77
CA THR A 630 49.16 2.57 18.82
C THR A 630 49.97 1.31 19.02
N TYR A 631 50.34 1.11 20.27
CA TYR A 631 51.13 0.02 20.82
C TYR A 631 50.61 -1.35 20.40
N SER A 632 51.57 -2.23 20.13
CA SER A 632 51.40 -3.67 20.02
C SER A 632 50.88 -4.22 21.35
N GLU A 633 49.66 -4.76 21.37
CA GLU A 633 49.29 -5.81 22.31
C GLU A 633 48.54 -6.92 21.56
N THR A 634 49.09 -8.11 21.73
CA THR A 634 48.71 -9.42 21.23
C THR A 634 47.28 -9.81 21.57
N ILE A 635 46.51 -10.30 20.59
CA ILE A 635 45.39 -11.21 20.85
C ILE A 635 45.47 -12.41 19.90
N ASP A 636 45.47 -13.57 20.54
CA ASP A 636 45.75 -14.89 20.03
C ASP A 636 44.76 -15.46 19.00
N ASN A 637 45.34 -16.23 18.08
CA ASN A 637 44.88 -17.51 17.52
C ASN A 637 43.36 -17.81 17.53
N VAL A 638 42.75 -17.77 16.35
CA VAL A 638 41.66 -18.69 16.00
C VAL A 638 42.08 -19.49 14.77
N GLN A 639 42.53 -20.72 15.03
CA GLN A 639 42.73 -21.77 14.04
C GLN A 639 41.41 -22.07 13.32
N ILE A 640 41.41 -22.03 11.99
CA ILE A 640 40.42 -22.76 11.19
C ILE A 640 41.18 -23.71 10.27
N ASN A 641 40.82 -24.99 10.44
CA ASN A 641 41.44 -26.17 9.88
C ASN A 641 41.52 -26.16 8.35
N ASN A 642 42.75 -26.30 7.84
CA ASN A 642 43.01 -26.78 6.50
C ASN A 642 42.89 -28.31 6.47
N THR A 643 42.02 -28.83 5.61
CA THR A 643 42.15 -30.19 5.09
C THR A 643 42.13 -30.16 3.55
N ASN A 644 43.33 -30.34 3.01
CA ASN A 644 43.71 -31.08 1.80
C ASN A 644 42.88 -30.89 0.51
N ILE A 645 43.54 -30.36 -0.53
CA ILE A 645 43.85 -31.10 -1.78
C ILE A 645 45.10 -30.49 -2.45
N LYS A 646 46.19 -31.25 -2.33
CA LYS A 646 47.29 -31.58 -3.26
C LYS A 646 47.84 -30.54 -4.25
N ASP A 647 49.11 -30.23 -3.98
CA ASP A 647 50.19 -29.76 -4.82
C ASP A 647 50.15 -30.08 -6.33
N LYS A 648 50.47 -29.07 -7.14
CA LYS A 648 51.39 -29.22 -8.28
C LYS A 648 52.19 -27.91 -8.49
N HIS A 649 53.45 -28.02 -8.09
CA HIS A 649 54.66 -27.27 -8.45
C HIS A 649 54.57 -25.88 -9.10
N ILE A 650 55.10 -24.95 -8.31
CA ILE A 650 55.74 -23.67 -8.61
C ILE A 650 56.64 -23.73 -9.86
N ASN A 651 56.51 -22.74 -10.74
CA ASN A 651 57.67 -22.14 -11.39
C ASN A 651 57.65 -20.63 -11.14
N LYS A 652 58.56 -20.19 -10.25
CA LYS A 652 58.91 -18.78 -10.04
C LYS A 652 59.62 -18.30 -11.29
N ASN A 653 59.15 -17.23 -11.91
CA ASN A 653 60.00 -16.19 -12.45
C ASN A 653 59.19 -14.93 -12.80
N ASN A 654 59.75 -13.80 -12.35
CA ASN A 654 59.60 -12.44 -12.82
C ASN A 654 58.47 -11.58 -12.24
N ASP A 655 58.89 -10.84 -11.21
CA ASP A 655 58.42 -9.51 -10.82
C ASP A 655 58.13 -8.62 -12.03
N LYS A 656 56.85 -8.56 -12.44
CA LYS A 656 56.24 -7.47 -13.25
C LYS A 656 54.72 -7.60 -13.45
N THR A 657 54.03 -8.57 -12.83
CA THR A 657 52.63 -8.92 -13.18
C THR A 657 51.56 -8.53 -12.15
N THR A 658 51.91 -7.90 -11.02
CA THR A 658 50.89 -7.48 -10.02
C THR A 658 49.94 -6.41 -10.57
N TYR A 659 50.40 -5.55 -11.49
CA TYR A 659 49.57 -4.50 -12.10
C TYR A 659 48.77 -4.97 -13.32
N SER A 660 49.06 -6.13 -13.93
CA SER A 660 48.28 -6.63 -15.08
C SER A 660 47.06 -7.43 -14.64
N ASN A 661 47.16 -8.19 -13.54
CA ASN A 661 46.09 -9.08 -13.08
C ASN A 661 44.90 -8.35 -12.40
N GLU A 662 45.10 -7.14 -11.87
CA GLU A 662 44.01 -6.30 -11.34
C GLU A 662 43.11 -5.73 -12.45
N ILE A 663 43.61 -5.63 -13.69
CA ILE A 663 42.84 -5.09 -14.82
C ILE A 663 42.00 -6.15 -15.52
N ASP A 664 42.46 -7.41 -15.58
CA ASP A 664 41.62 -8.50 -16.12
C ASP A 664 40.46 -8.86 -15.18
N THR A 665 40.54 -8.46 -13.90
CA THR A 665 39.43 -8.52 -12.94
C THR A 665 38.43 -7.36 -13.06
N ILE A 666 38.73 -6.29 -13.82
CA ILE A 666 37.82 -5.14 -14.06
C ILE A 666 36.55 -5.56 -14.83
N HIS A 667 36.56 -6.72 -15.50
CA HIS A 667 35.38 -7.26 -16.19
C HIS A 667 34.47 -8.15 -15.33
N TYR A 668 34.77 -8.36 -14.05
CA TYR A 668 33.95 -9.20 -13.17
C TYR A 668 32.74 -8.44 -12.60
N PHE A 669 31.83 -8.00 -13.46
CA PHE A 669 30.66 -7.24 -13.01
C PHE A 669 29.73 -8.09 -12.15
N VAL A 670 29.58 -7.69 -10.89
CA VAL A 670 28.36 -7.92 -10.13
C VAL A 670 27.25 -7.11 -10.77
N ASP A 671 26.15 -7.78 -11.04
CA ASP A 671 24.92 -7.17 -11.51
C ASP A 671 24.27 -6.41 -10.35
N ILE A 672 24.74 -5.18 -10.09
CA ILE A 672 24.22 -4.29 -9.04
C ILE A 672 22.71 -4.12 -9.20
N GLU A 673 22.18 -4.11 -10.44
CA GLU A 673 20.74 -4.06 -10.67
C GLU A 673 20.01 -5.28 -10.10
N LYS A 674 20.63 -6.47 -10.13
CA LYS A 674 20.07 -7.65 -9.45
C LYS A 674 20.15 -7.55 -7.93
N ALA A 675 21.24 -7.02 -7.36
CA ALA A 675 21.34 -6.78 -5.93
C ALA A 675 20.27 -5.78 -5.45
N GLU A 676 20.08 -4.69 -6.20
CA GLU A 676 19.00 -3.72 -5.99
C GLU A 676 17.63 -4.40 -6.06
N LYS A 677 17.31 -5.10 -7.15
CA LYS A 677 16.02 -5.81 -7.33
C LYS A 677 15.77 -6.81 -6.19
N TYR A 678 16.79 -7.53 -5.74
CA TYR A 678 16.69 -8.46 -4.62
C TYR A 678 16.32 -7.76 -3.32
N LEU A 679 17.06 -6.71 -2.96
CA LEU A 679 16.86 -5.97 -1.72
C LEU A 679 15.50 -5.25 -1.73
N ILE A 680 15.13 -4.64 -2.85
CA ILE A 680 13.83 -3.99 -3.06
C ILE A 680 12.69 -5.01 -2.92
N LYS A 681 12.81 -6.20 -3.53
CA LYS A 681 11.78 -7.25 -3.42
C LYS A 681 11.56 -7.64 -1.96
N HIS A 682 12.63 -7.82 -1.18
CA HIS A 682 12.52 -8.11 0.25
C HIS A 682 11.84 -6.96 1.02
N MET A 683 12.28 -5.72 0.78
CA MET A 683 11.74 -4.52 1.43
C MET A 683 10.27 -4.26 1.09
N SER A 684 9.86 -4.55 -0.15
CA SER A 684 8.51 -4.29 -0.68
C SER A 684 7.39 -5.04 0.05
N LYS A 685 7.74 -6.00 0.92
CA LYS A 685 6.79 -6.70 1.78
C LYS A 685 6.09 -5.78 2.77
N TYR A 686 6.78 -4.76 3.28
CA TYR A 686 6.25 -3.88 4.32
C TYR A 686 6.29 -2.39 3.98
N ILE A 687 7.18 -1.97 3.08
CA ILE A 687 7.38 -0.56 2.72
C ILE A 687 7.44 -0.36 1.21
N ASN A 688 7.25 0.87 0.74
CA ASN A 688 7.41 1.25 -0.67
C ASN A 688 8.05 2.65 -0.78
N SER A 689 8.46 3.05 -1.99
CA SER A 689 9.13 4.34 -2.21
C SER A 689 8.30 5.53 -1.73
N THR A 690 7.01 5.59 -2.07
CA THR A 690 6.13 6.71 -1.66
C THR A 690 6.01 6.82 -0.14
N LEU A 691 5.93 5.69 0.58
CA LEU A 691 5.89 5.66 2.04
C LEU A 691 7.20 6.19 2.63
N VAL A 692 8.36 5.74 2.13
CA VAL A 692 9.68 6.20 2.59
C VAL A 692 9.83 7.71 2.34
N CYS A 693 9.48 8.19 1.15
CA CYS A 693 9.46 9.62 0.84
C CYS A 693 8.57 10.40 1.82
N SER A 694 7.38 9.86 2.14
CA SER A 694 6.42 10.53 3.02
C SER A 694 6.94 10.63 4.46
N ILE A 695 7.58 9.58 4.98
CA ILE A 695 8.19 9.59 6.32
C ILE A 695 9.33 10.62 6.36
N ILE A 696 10.30 10.54 5.44
CA ILE A 696 11.45 11.46 5.40
C ILE A 696 10.98 12.92 5.31
N TYR A 697 10.08 13.21 4.36
CA TYR A 697 9.61 14.56 4.14
C TYR A 697 8.83 15.12 5.33
N SER A 698 7.98 14.29 5.96
CA SER A 698 7.18 14.74 7.11
C SER A 698 8.05 14.98 8.34
N LEU A 699 8.99 14.08 8.64
CA LEU A 699 9.92 14.23 9.79
C LEU A 699 10.68 15.57 9.71
N ILE A 700 11.19 15.93 8.53
CA ILE A 700 12.09 17.07 8.40
C ILE A 700 11.31 18.39 8.26
N LYS A 701 10.24 18.40 7.44
CA LYS A 701 9.45 19.61 7.21
C LYS A 701 8.66 20.05 8.45
N GLY A 702 8.22 19.10 9.28
CA GLY A 702 7.54 19.39 10.53
C GLY A 702 8.46 19.91 11.65
N ASN A 703 9.74 20.15 11.37
CA ASN A 703 10.75 20.47 12.37
C ASN A 703 10.86 19.40 13.49
N CYS A 704 10.51 18.15 13.17
CA CYS A 704 10.44 17.02 14.08
C CYS A 704 11.77 16.23 14.10
N LEU A 705 12.90 16.93 14.12
CA LEU A 705 14.23 16.31 14.21
C LEU A 705 14.46 15.86 15.65
N LEU A 706 14.21 14.59 15.93
CA LEU A 706 14.31 14.06 17.29
C LEU A 706 15.39 12.97 17.44
N GLU A 707 15.63 12.14 16.41
CA GLU A 707 16.62 11.04 16.47
C GLU A 707 17.49 10.93 15.21
N TYR A 708 18.80 11.16 15.36
CA TYR A 708 19.79 11.00 14.29
C TYR A 708 19.86 9.56 13.74
N GLN A 709 19.71 8.54 14.59
CA GLN A 709 19.73 7.14 14.16
C GLN A 709 18.61 6.81 13.16
N LEU A 710 17.40 7.33 13.40
CA LEU A 710 16.30 7.18 12.47
C LEU A 710 16.57 7.93 11.15
N LEU A 711 17.11 9.14 11.21
CA LEU A 711 17.47 9.89 10.00
C LEU A 711 18.56 9.19 9.18
N ILE A 712 19.58 8.66 9.84
CA ILE A 712 20.65 7.87 9.20
C ILE A 712 20.07 6.64 8.49
N SER A 713 19.23 5.86 9.18
CA SER A 713 18.62 4.65 8.61
C SER A 713 17.69 4.99 7.44
N LEU A 714 16.92 6.08 7.52
CA LEU A 714 16.07 6.54 6.42
C LEU A 714 16.88 7.07 5.22
N SER A 715 18.00 7.74 5.44
CA SER A 715 18.91 8.15 4.36
C SER A 715 19.53 6.94 3.65
N LYS A 716 19.97 5.93 4.40
CA LYS A 716 20.41 4.64 3.83
C LYS A 716 19.30 3.96 3.03
N LEU A 717 18.07 4.00 3.54
CA LEU A 717 16.89 3.47 2.84
C LEU A 717 16.57 4.25 1.54
N ALA A 718 16.75 5.57 1.54
CA ALA A 718 16.58 6.39 0.36
C ALA A 718 17.59 6.05 -0.75
N ILE A 719 18.83 5.66 -0.39
CA ILE A 719 19.82 5.15 -1.36
C ILE A 719 19.31 3.86 -2.03
N ILE A 720 18.74 2.92 -1.25
CA ILE A 720 18.19 1.67 -1.79
C ILE A 720 17.05 1.94 -2.79
N TYR A 721 16.16 2.89 -2.47
CA TYR A 721 14.99 3.21 -3.28
C TYR A 721 15.26 4.23 -4.40
N LEU A 722 16.50 4.72 -4.55
CA LEU A 722 16.88 5.83 -5.43
C LEU A 722 16.28 5.72 -6.84
N LYS A 723 16.38 4.54 -7.47
CA LYS A 723 15.92 4.30 -8.85
C LYS A 723 14.42 4.04 -8.97
N ILE A 724 13.72 3.77 -7.85
CA ILE A 724 12.27 3.50 -7.83
C ILE A 724 11.46 4.77 -7.60
N PHE A 725 12.00 5.73 -6.86
CA PHE A 725 11.31 6.99 -6.62
C PHE A 725 10.87 7.62 -7.93
N LYS A 726 9.64 8.12 -7.97
CA LYS A 726 9.28 9.11 -8.99
C LYS A 726 10.19 10.31 -8.82
N PHE A 727 10.57 10.98 -9.91
CA PHE A 727 11.47 12.14 -9.82
C PHE A 727 10.96 13.24 -8.89
N SER A 728 9.63 13.44 -8.81
CA SER A 728 9.02 14.36 -7.85
C SER A 728 9.16 13.90 -6.38
N GLU A 729 9.14 12.60 -6.12
CA GLU A 729 9.38 12.02 -4.79
C GLU A 729 10.86 12.17 -4.42
N LEU A 730 11.77 11.82 -5.34
CA LEU A 730 13.21 11.97 -5.11
C LEU A 730 13.59 13.43 -4.87
N ALA A 731 13.02 14.37 -5.63
CA ALA A 731 13.22 15.80 -5.42
C ALA A 731 12.73 16.27 -4.04
N ASN A 732 11.63 15.72 -3.53
CA ASN A 732 11.16 15.98 -2.17
C ASN A 732 12.10 15.39 -1.11
N VAL A 733 12.63 14.18 -1.34
CA VAL A 733 13.61 13.55 -0.45
C VAL A 733 14.90 14.37 -0.42
N CYS A 734 15.43 14.80 -1.56
CA CYS A 734 16.59 15.69 -1.64
C CYS A 734 16.36 16.99 -0.87
N SER A 735 15.21 17.64 -1.08
CA SER A 735 14.85 18.89 -0.37
C SER A 735 14.72 18.71 1.13
N ALA A 736 14.25 17.56 1.58
CA ALA A 736 14.18 17.25 3.00
C ALA A 736 15.58 16.98 3.56
N LEU A 737 16.35 16.09 2.94
CA LEU A 737 17.68 15.71 3.45
C LEU A 737 18.70 16.85 3.38
N SER A 738 18.61 17.77 2.41
CA SER A 738 19.46 18.97 2.39
C SER A 738 19.15 19.91 3.55
N LEU A 739 17.88 20.11 3.89
CA LEU A 739 17.47 20.88 5.06
C LEU A 739 17.95 20.22 6.37
N ALA A 740 17.81 18.89 6.48
CA ALA A 740 18.33 18.16 7.62
C ALA A 740 19.86 18.28 7.72
N TYR A 741 20.58 18.18 6.59
CA TYR A 741 22.02 18.37 6.54
C TYR A 741 22.45 19.73 7.10
N VAL A 742 21.81 20.81 6.67
CA VAL A 742 22.12 22.16 7.17
C VAL A 742 21.93 22.24 8.68
N ARG A 743 20.79 21.78 9.20
CA ARG A 743 20.51 21.78 10.65
C ARG A 743 21.50 20.93 11.43
N SER A 744 21.86 19.75 10.92
CA SER A 744 22.84 18.87 11.55
C SER A 744 24.26 19.45 11.48
N SER A 745 24.60 20.19 10.44
CA SER A 745 25.88 20.89 10.33
C SER A 745 25.97 22.04 11.33
N GLU A 746 24.90 22.82 11.51
CA GLU A 746 24.82 23.86 12.53
C GLU A 746 24.95 23.28 13.94
N GLU A 747 24.26 22.16 14.22
CA GLU A 747 24.38 21.47 15.51
C GLU A 747 25.79 20.91 15.73
N ASN A 748 26.40 20.29 14.72
CA ASN A 748 27.76 19.77 14.83
C ASN A 748 28.77 20.90 15.10
N ASN A 749 28.64 22.03 14.41
CA ASN A 749 29.47 23.22 14.63
C ASN A 749 29.31 23.77 16.05
N LYS A 750 28.09 23.84 16.58
CA LYS A 750 27.84 24.22 17.99
C LYS A 750 28.57 23.29 18.97
N GLN A 751 28.49 21.98 18.75
CA GLN A 751 29.19 21.01 19.61
C GLN A 751 30.73 21.17 19.52
N VAL A 752 31.27 21.44 18.34
CA VAL A 752 32.71 21.75 18.14
C VAL A 752 33.12 23.02 18.88
N GLU A 753 32.30 24.08 18.82
CA GLU A 753 32.54 25.31 19.57
C GLU A 753 32.54 25.05 21.08
N LEU A 754 31.60 24.25 21.60
CA LEU A 754 31.59 23.84 23.01
C LEU A 754 32.86 23.06 23.38
N ILE A 755 33.30 22.08 22.58
CA ILE A 755 34.58 21.38 22.80
C ILE A 755 35.75 22.37 22.88
N SER A 756 35.78 23.36 21.98
CA SER A 756 36.84 24.38 21.96
C SER A 756 36.82 25.28 23.21
N GLN A 757 35.65 25.58 23.75
CA GLN A 757 35.49 26.36 24.99
C GLN A 757 35.87 25.55 26.23
N PHE A 758 35.50 24.27 26.28
CA PHE A 758 35.90 23.36 27.37
C PHE A 758 37.42 23.14 27.39
N THR A 759 38.05 22.95 26.23
CA THR A 759 39.52 22.80 26.12
C THR A 759 40.25 24.09 26.49
N LYS A 760 39.74 25.27 26.10
CA LYS A 760 40.28 26.56 26.54
C LYS A 760 40.13 26.80 28.05
N LYS A 761 39.00 26.44 28.67
CA LYS A 761 38.82 26.54 30.14
C LYS A 761 39.74 25.59 30.91
N LYS A 762 39.99 24.38 30.39
CA LYS A 762 40.92 23.40 31.00
C LYS A 762 42.40 23.82 30.89
N ASN A 763 42.76 24.52 29.81
CA ASN A 763 44.12 25.04 29.63
C ASN A 763 44.33 26.40 30.34
N GLY A 764 43.27 27.19 30.53
CA GLY A 764 43.31 28.43 31.32
C GLY A 764 43.41 28.21 32.83
N SER A 765 42.91 27.08 33.35
CA SER A 765 43.03 26.73 34.77
C SER A 765 44.41 26.23 35.21
N ILE A 766 45.43 26.28 34.34
CA ILE A 766 46.82 25.98 34.69
C ILE A 766 47.65 27.28 34.88
N LEU A 767 47.09 28.46 34.58
CA LEU A 767 47.88 29.70 34.60
C LEU A 767 47.29 30.91 35.31
N GLU A 768 46.09 30.87 35.89
CA GLU A 768 45.60 31.98 36.72
C GLU A 768 44.85 31.47 37.97
N ASP A 769 45.62 31.16 39.01
CA ASP A 769 45.16 31.27 40.40
C ASP A 769 45.28 32.74 40.81
N SER A 770 44.22 33.52 40.61
CA SER A 770 43.73 34.55 41.55
C SER A 770 42.68 35.43 40.89
N HIS A 771 41.51 35.45 41.54
CA HIS A 771 40.40 36.41 41.46
C HIS A 771 39.08 35.77 41.05
N LYS A 772 38.35 35.37 42.10
CA LYS A 772 36.88 35.23 42.08
C LYS A 772 36.29 36.61 41.89
N GLU A 773 35.36 36.75 40.94
CA GLU A 773 34.19 37.59 41.12
C GLU A 773 33.03 37.10 40.22
N ASP A 774 31.84 37.23 40.78
CA ASP A 774 30.58 36.64 40.33
C ASP A 774 30.13 37.10 38.93
N LEU A 775 29.73 36.15 38.09
CA LEU A 775 28.78 36.39 37.01
C LEU A 775 27.81 35.22 36.88
N HIS A 776 26.63 35.42 37.46
CA HIS A 776 25.43 34.67 37.10
C HIS A 776 25.24 34.71 35.58
N THR A 777 25.35 33.55 34.92
CA THR A 777 24.85 33.35 33.57
C THR A 777 24.06 32.04 33.51
N ASP A 778 22.80 32.18 33.10
CA ASP A 778 21.81 31.13 32.95
C ASP A 778 22.24 30.05 31.94
N THR A 779 21.97 28.80 32.30
CA THR A 779 22.04 27.57 31.47
C THR A 779 23.38 27.30 30.77
N THR A 780 24.29 26.64 31.49
CA THR A 780 25.48 26.00 30.91
C THR A 780 25.05 24.93 29.89
N GLN A 781 25.10 25.25 28.59
CA GLN A 781 25.04 24.24 27.53
C GLN A 781 26.31 23.38 27.61
N ILE A 782 26.16 22.14 28.08
CA ILE A 782 27.24 21.18 28.23
C ILE A 782 27.39 20.40 26.90
N TYR A 783 28.63 20.15 26.52
CA TYR A 783 28.98 19.31 25.37
C TYR A 783 28.33 17.91 25.47
N ASN A 784 27.78 17.40 24.36
CA ASN A 784 27.18 16.08 24.29
C ASN A 784 27.85 15.20 23.23
N ASP A 785 28.66 14.24 23.68
CA ASP A 785 29.38 13.27 22.84
C ASP A 785 28.47 12.51 21.87
N GLN A 786 27.28 12.10 22.33
CA GLN A 786 26.35 11.31 21.53
C GLN A 786 25.78 12.14 20.38
N ILE A 787 25.41 13.40 20.64
CA ILE A 787 24.89 14.33 19.63
C ILE A 787 25.98 14.68 18.61
N TYR A 788 27.21 14.96 19.07
CA TYR A 788 28.33 15.25 18.18
C TYR A 788 28.64 14.08 17.24
N ASN A 789 28.77 12.86 17.76
CA ASN A 789 29.06 11.69 16.93
C ASN A 789 27.91 11.34 15.98
N SER A 790 26.66 11.39 16.44
CA SER A 790 25.49 11.04 15.61
C SER A 790 25.23 12.08 14.51
N SER A 791 25.44 13.37 14.80
CA SER A 791 25.33 14.44 13.79
C SER A 791 26.41 14.30 12.73
N LYS A 792 27.66 14.04 13.13
CA LYS A 792 28.77 13.78 12.21
C LYS A 792 28.52 12.56 11.31
N GLU A 793 28.04 11.47 11.88
CA GLU A 793 27.66 10.27 11.12
C GLU A 793 26.56 10.59 10.09
N PHE A 794 25.51 11.31 10.49
CA PHE A 794 24.45 11.71 9.58
C PHE A 794 24.96 12.58 8.42
N LEU A 795 25.86 13.54 8.69
CA LEU A 795 26.45 14.38 7.63
C LEU A 795 27.19 13.54 6.58
N ASN A 796 27.95 12.52 7.01
CA ASN A 796 28.65 11.61 6.08
C ASN A 796 27.68 10.77 5.24
N ILE A 797 26.66 10.19 5.87
CA ILE A 797 25.63 9.39 5.19
C ILE A 797 24.83 10.25 4.21
N SER A 798 24.48 11.47 4.61
CA SER A 798 23.77 12.42 3.76
C SER A 798 24.60 12.81 2.54
N LYS A 799 25.90 13.08 2.71
CA LYS A 799 26.81 13.31 1.58
C LYS A 799 26.83 12.12 0.61
N SER A 800 26.98 10.90 1.14
CA SER A 800 26.92 9.67 0.34
C SER A 800 25.60 9.55 -0.43
N PHE A 801 24.46 9.87 0.19
CA PHE A 801 23.17 9.91 -0.51
C PHE A 801 23.19 10.89 -1.70
N PHE A 802 23.69 12.11 -1.52
CA PHE A 802 23.78 13.08 -2.60
C PHE A 802 24.75 12.67 -3.72
N ASP A 803 25.85 11.97 -3.40
CA ASP A 803 26.79 11.42 -4.40
C ASP A 803 26.11 10.34 -5.27
N HIS A 804 25.24 9.52 -4.68
CA HIS A 804 24.42 8.56 -5.43
C HIS A 804 23.40 9.28 -6.33
N VAL A 805 22.73 10.33 -5.82
CA VAL A 805 21.77 11.13 -6.58
C VAL A 805 22.46 11.82 -7.76
N GLU A 806 23.64 12.42 -7.54
CA GLU A 806 24.46 13.02 -8.58
C GLU A 806 24.76 12.02 -9.69
N THR A 807 25.30 10.86 -9.33
CA THR A 807 25.63 9.78 -10.29
C THR A 807 24.39 9.32 -11.07
N TYR A 808 23.22 9.29 -10.43
CA TYR A 808 21.97 8.88 -11.05
C TYR A 808 21.41 9.94 -12.01
N LEU A 809 21.50 11.21 -11.66
CA LEU A 809 20.97 12.33 -12.45
C LEU A 809 21.89 12.69 -13.63
N LEU A 810 23.22 12.59 -13.50
CA LEU A 810 24.18 12.83 -14.58
C LEU A 810 24.02 11.87 -15.77
N LYS A 811 23.41 10.70 -15.56
CA LYS A 811 23.11 9.73 -16.63
C LYS A 811 21.97 10.16 -17.55
N LYS A 812 21.18 11.18 -17.18
CA LYS A 812 20.03 11.63 -17.96
C LYS A 812 20.50 12.50 -19.12
N LYS A 813 19.87 12.35 -20.30
CA LYS A 813 20.27 13.10 -21.52
C LYS A 813 19.17 14.01 -22.06
N ASN A 814 17.91 13.73 -21.70
CA ASN A 814 16.73 14.46 -22.17
C ASN A 814 15.87 14.88 -20.96
N THR A 815 14.89 15.77 -21.15
CA THR A 815 13.88 16.09 -20.14
C THR A 815 13.14 14.83 -19.69
N PHE A 816 13.02 14.63 -18.38
CA PHE A 816 12.58 13.39 -17.73
C PHE A 816 11.57 13.59 -16.59
N THR A 817 11.29 14.83 -16.19
CA THR A 817 10.42 15.21 -15.08
C THR A 817 9.93 16.65 -15.30
N ASP A 818 9.22 17.23 -14.32
CA ASP A 818 8.73 18.60 -14.38
C ASP A 818 9.78 19.60 -13.87
N VAL A 819 9.68 20.85 -14.34
CA VAL A 819 10.60 21.93 -13.98
C VAL A 819 10.65 22.24 -12.47
N TYR A 820 9.59 21.98 -11.70
CA TYR A 820 9.59 22.21 -10.24
C TYR A 820 10.41 21.16 -9.50
N SER A 821 10.42 19.92 -9.98
CA SER A 821 11.32 18.87 -9.47
C SER A 821 12.78 19.22 -9.74
N ILE A 822 13.09 19.76 -10.91
CA ILE A 822 14.45 20.23 -11.28
C ILE A 822 14.91 21.39 -10.40
N TYR A 823 14.04 22.38 -10.21
CA TYR A 823 14.26 23.47 -9.28
C TYR A 823 14.66 22.93 -7.89
N LYS A 824 13.90 21.97 -7.34
CA LYS A 824 14.20 21.36 -6.03
C LYS A 824 15.56 20.67 -6.01
N PHE A 825 15.91 19.89 -7.03
CA PHE A 825 17.22 19.25 -7.10
C PHE A 825 18.37 20.25 -7.03
N ILE A 826 18.34 21.28 -7.89
CA ILE A 826 19.38 22.31 -7.93
C ILE A 826 19.48 23.01 -6.58
N THR A 827 18.34 23.35 -5.96
CA THR A 827 18.36 24.01 -4.65
C THR A 827 18.91 23.11 -3.54
N SER A 828 18.58 21.82 -3.56
CA SER A 828 19.09 20.86 -2.57
C SER A 828 20.60 20.67 -2.67
N PHE A 829 21.16 20.62 -3.88
CA PHE A 829 22.61 20.58 -4.06
C PHE A 829 23.28 21.88 -3.60
N GLY A 830 22.64 23.03 -3.85
CA GLY A 830 23.09 24.34 -3.37
C GLY A 830 23.20 24.42 -1.85
N GLU A 831 22.19 23.93 -1.13
CA GLU A 831 22.13 23.95 0.34
C GLU A 831 23.32 23.25 1.02
N LEU A 832 23.95 22.27 0.35
CA LEU A 832 25.13 21.57 0.85
C LEU A 832 26.41 22.41 0.79
N ARG A 833 26.43 23.48 -0.02
CA ARG A 833 27.59 24.38 -0.24
C ARG A 833 28.87 23.65 -0.68
N MET A 834 28.72 22.60 -1.48
CA MET A 834 29.83 21.81 -2.01
C MET A 834 30.00 22.02 -3.52
N ASN A 835 31.21 22.37 -3.95
CA ASN A 835 31.52 22.64 -5.36
C ASN A 835 31.34 21.41 -6.27
N GLN A 836 31.45 20.19 -5.74
CA GLN A 836 31.36 18.95 -6.54
C GLN A 836 30.02 18.84 -7.29
N TYR A 837 28.91 19.26 -6.67
CA TYR A 837 27.57 19.17 -7.24
C TYR A 837 27.24 20.27 -8.25
N SER A 838 28.17 21.17 -8.54
CA SER A 838 28.01 22.21 -9.58
C SER A 838 27.76 21.60 -10.95
N THR A 839 28.47 20.51 -11.28
CA THR A 839 28.42 19.85 -12.59
C THR A 839 27.04 19.28 -12.87
N VAL A 840 26.47 18.53 -11.93
CA VAL A 840 25.10 17.98 -12.04
C VAL A 840 24.05 19.07 -12.04
N SER A 841 24.21 20.12 -11.23
CA SER A 841 23.25 21.23 -11.20
C SER A 841 23.21 22.01 -12.52
N LEU A 842 24.37 22.27 -13.13
CA LEU A 842 24.49 22.86 -14.46
C LEU A 842 23.89 21.95 -15.54
N HIS A 843 24.15 20.65 -15.45
CA HIS A 843 23.59 19.66 -16.37
C HIS A 843 22.05 19.67 -16.33
N LEU A 844 21.46 19.62 -15.14
CA LEU A 844 20.01 19.68 -14.95
C LEU A 844 19.42 21.00 -15.45
N PHE A 845 20.07 22.12 -15.15
CA PHE A 845 19.63 23.44 -15.64
C PHE A 845 19.61 23.50 -17.18
N LYS A 846 20.66 22.98 -17.84
CA LYS A 846 20.75 22.93 -19.31
C LYS A 846 19.64 22.10 -19.92
N LEU A 847 19.30 20.94 -19.34
CA LEU A 847 18.22 20.09 -19.83
C LEU A 847 16.86 20.81 -19.81
N TYR A 848 16.64 21.75 -18.89
CA TYR A 848 15.34 22.42 -18.69
C TYR A 848 15.36 23.92 -19.01
N ILE A 849 16.38 24.39 -19.72
CA ILE A 849 16.56 25.83 -20.01
C ILE A 849 15.31 26.46 -20.63
N MET A 850 14.59 25.72 -21.49
CA MET A 850 13.37 26.19 -22.14
C MET A 850 12.14 26.23 -21.23
N GLU A 851 12.09 25.40 -20.20
CA GLU A 851 10.96 25.29 -19.26
C GLU A 851 11.14 26.16 -18.02
N ILE A 852 12.37 26.55 -17.68
CA ILE A 852 12.70 27.39 -16.50
C ILE A 852 11.91 28.71 -16.49
N LYS A 853 11.51 29.24 -17.66
CA LYS A 853 10.64 30.43 -17.78
C LYS A 853 9.24 30.26 -17.14
N ASN A 854 8.80 29.01 -16.93
CA ASN A 854 7.51 28.69 -16.32
C ASN A 854 7.55 28.82 -14.79
N LEU A 855 8.74 28.82 -14.18
CA LEU A 855 8.89 29.06 -12.75
C LEU A 855 8.48 30.50 -12.35
N SER A 856 8.00 30.65 -11.12
CA SER A 856 7.74 31.96 -10.52
C SER A 856 9.06 32.63 -10.08
N TYR A 857 8.98 33.90 -9.66
CA TYR A 857 10.17 34.68 -9.28
C TYR A 857 11.00 34.03 -8.17
N LEU A 858 10.35 33.53 -7.12
CA LEU A 858 11.02 32.98 -5.93
C LEU A 858 11.86 31.72 -6.23
N PRO A 859 11.35 30.70 -6.96
CA PRO A 859 12.17 29.57 -7.41
C PRO A 859 13.39 29.98 -8.24
N LEU A 860 13.24 30.98 -9.12
CA LEU A 860 14.35 31.49 -9.94
C LEU A 860 15.44 32.12 -9.07
N GLN A 861 15.05 32.91 -8.06
CA GLN A 861 16.00 33.49 -7.11
C GLN A 861 16.77 32.41 -6.35
N LYS A 862 16.07 31.39 -5.86
CA LYS A 862 16.72 30.28 -5.14
C LYS A 862 17.69 29.50 -6.02
N ILE A 863 17.40 29.30 -7.31
CA ILE A 863 18.36 28.69 -8.26
C ILE A 863 19.63 29.53 -8.36
N THR A 864 19.49 30.86 -8.46
CA THR A 864 20.63 31.79 -8.46
C THR A 864 21.45 31.66 -7.19
N ASP A 865 20.81 31.68 -6.03
CA ASP A 865 21.48 31.56 -4.73
C ASP A 865 22.22 30.22 -4.59
N SER A 866 21.62 29.13 -5.08
CA SER A 866 22.24 27.80 -5.08
C SER A 866 23.45 27.69 -6.00
N PHE A 867 23.43 28.33 -7.17
CA PHE A 867 24.62 28.39 -8.03
C PHE A 867 25.76 29.17 -7.37
N MET A 868 25.45 30.26 -6.66
CA MET A 868 26.44 31.00 -5.89
C MET A 868 27.02 30.15 -4.75
N GLN A 869 26.19 29.41 -4.01
CA GLN A 869 26.62 28.51 -2.94
C GLN A 869 27.53 27.37 -3.43
N MET A 870 27.40 26.95 -4.69
CA MET A 870 28.26 25.95 -5.33
C MET A 870 29.45 26.56 -6.10
N ASN A 871 29.70 27.87 -5.96
CA ASN A 871 30.76 28.61 -6.67
C ASN A 871 30.68 28.48 -8.21
N VAL A 872 29.46 28.49 -8.76
CA VAL A 872 29.24 28.50 -10.21
C VAL A 872 29.23 29.93 -10.72
N TYR A 873 30.28 30.33 -11.44
CA TYR A 873 30.43 31.68 -12.01
C TYR A 873 30.23 31.68 -13.53
N ASN A 874 29.02 31.33 -13.99
CA ASN A 874 28.68 31.36 -15.41
C ASN A 874 27.79 32.58 -15.73
N GLU A 875 28.37 33.61 -16.36
CA GLU A 875 27.70 34.88 -16.64
C GLU A 875 26.44 34.72 -17.51
N ASP A 876 26.48 33.84 -18.51
CA ASP A 876 25.34 33.59 -19.41
C ASP A 876 24.11 33.07 -18.66
N ILE A 877 24.33 32.15 -17.69
CA ILE A 877 23.25 31.60 -16.86
C ILE A 877 22.64 32.69 -15.98
N TYR A 878 23.46 33.50 -15.32
CA TYR A 878 22.96 34.61 -14.48
C TYR A 878 22.23 35.66 -15.31
N ALA A 879 22.75 36.01 -16.49
CA ALA A 879 22.10 36.94 -17.42
C ALA A 879 20.74 36.40 -17.88
N PHE A 880 20.65 35.10 -18.20
CA PHE A 880 19.43 34.42 -18.58
C PHE A 880 18.38 34.44 -17.46
N ILE A 881 18.74 34.03 -16.24
CA ILE A 881 17.82 34.02 -15.09
C ILE A 881 17.35 35.45 -14.77
N LYS A 882 18.27 36.42 -14.74
CA LYS A 882 17.96 37.84 -14.47
C LYS A 882 17.02 38.44 -15.52
N LYS A 883 17.15 38.03 -16.80
CA LYS A 883 16.21 38.43 -17.86
C LYS A 883 14.80 37.90 -17.59
N ILE A 884 14.66 36.62 -17.23
CA ILE A 884 13.36 36.01 -16.90
C ILE A 884 12.74 36.67 -15.66
N GLN A 885 13.53 36.88 -14.61
CA GLN A 885 13.09 37.56 -13.39
C GLN A 885 12.58 38.98 -13.67
N LYS A 886 13.27 39.75 -14.52
CA LYS A 886 12.81 41.09 -14.96
C LYS A 886 11.49 41.02 -15.73
N MET A 887 11.29 40.02 -16.59
CA MET A 887 10.03 39.83 -17.31
C MET A 887 8.86 39.53 -16.36
N LYS A 888 9.08 38.73 -15.31
CA LYS A 888 8.04 38.40 -14.32
C LYS A 888 7.65 39.61 -13.45
N LYS A 889 8.64 40.39 -12.98
CA LYS A 889 8.40 41.64 -12.24
C LYS A 889 7.60 42.68 -13.03
N LYS A 890 7.80 42.76 -14.35
CA LYS A 890 7.04 43.66 -15.25
C LYS A 890 5.59 43.22 -15.47
N ASN A 891 5.28 41.94 -15.28
CA ASN A 891 3.91 41.44 -15.41
C ASN A 891 3.13 41.58 -14.09
N GLU A 892 3.76 41.39 -12.94
CA GLU A 892 3.12 41.63 -11.62
C GLU A 892 2.75 43.11 -11.40
N THR A 893 3.55 44.03 -11.92
CA THR A 893 3.28 45.49 -11.86
C THR A 893 2.20 45.97 -12.83
N LYS A 894 1.72 45.10 -13.75
CA LYS A 894 0.60 45.40 -14.65
C LYS A 894 -0.73 44.79 -14.20
N THR A 895 -0.73 43.99 -13.14
CA THR A 895 -1.92 43.24 -12.66
C THR A 895 -2.34 43.60 -11.23
N SER A 896 -1.78 44.63 -10.61
CA SER A 896 -2.39 45.28 -9.43
C SER A 896 -3.39 46.35 -9.89
N PRO A 897 -4.67 46.30 -9.48
CA PRO A 897 -5.52 47.47 -9.56
C PRO A 897 -4.98 48.62 -8.69
#